data_AF-A0A3D0GPP7-F1
#
_entry.id   AF-A0A3D0GPP7-F1
#
_cell.length_a   1.000
_cell.length_b   1.000
_cell.length_c   1.000
_cell.angle_alpha   90.00
_cell.angle_beta   90.00
_cell.angle_gamma   90.00
#
_symmetry.space_group_name_H-M   'P 1'
#
loop_
_entity.id
_entity.type
_entity.pdbx_description
1 polymer ?
#
loop_
_entity_poly.entity_id
_entity_poly.type
_entity_poly.pdbx_seq_one_letter_code
_entity_poly.pdbx_strand_id
1 'polypeptide(L)'
;MKKQMAAALLALGALGGLQGCSEGDEATINIDAPTSSNDVTNSNNTTTTNTGGGDTGTDTGGTTDPTVECPAFTTEAADGKCVLPSTISADATLVAGVDYLMTGRVTVGNGNGELTDSDTLADGSALQNVTLTIEPGVNVYGQTGTFANLVITRGSKIMAAGTADKPIVFSSDDAGLSGAGEWGGLILHGFAPHNECAEGGTICNIDSEGESGFAGGYNADDNSGMLKYVVVAEGGYEFAPGNEINGISLVGVGAGTTMEYIQVEGNSDDGIEFYGGTVDLKYGVFTNNLDDSVDWDEGYQGNLQYIIVKQSANGSGEAFEMDTQGTDLFLSKPTLSNVTIIANKKAADDEYILNFKAGSGGFFHNTVVTVAADNATPLTRCVNVNGADSQALVGSALVLNNWIQDCAAGLGDRGTLANVSGLDNDSIKAVFADLDANLASQAPEAVITATDWAAINDAFPESTAKPDFLDSVPFMGAVSPSGTNVWWAGWTVEGSVGVPEIAAATCPAGTTEVEEGLCQLPANIGSNLTLNAGVDYLMVGRVTVGNGNEEIQEGGALAGGTPVDSVTLTIEAGVEIKGKTGTFANLIITRGSKIEALGTKSAPIIFSSDDEGYDGAGEWGGLILHGYAPHNECTEGGTVCNIDSEGESGFAGGYDPADSSGTLRYVVVAEGGYEFAPGNEINGISLIGVGNGTVMEYIQVQGNSDDGIEFYGGTVNLKYGVFTNNLDDSVDWDEGYQGNLQYIIVKQSPNGSGEAFEMDTQGTNLFLSKPTVANLTIVADKKAADDAYILNFKAGSGGFFHNAVVTVAATNETPLTTCINVAGADSVSLVNTALVINNWIQDCGVGEADQGTLSSSNVTFDTTTVSAVPAALGSLYESLAPEASGLAPLDWTAINGTFSESVADPDYLDATDYIGAVDPDGSDPWWAGWVLPGTL
;
A
#
# COMPACT_ATOMS: atom_id res chain seq x y z
N MET A 1 -59.77 -58.96 6.57
CA MET A 1 -59.18 -58.70 7.91
C MET A 1 -57.74 -58.27 7.70
N LYS A 2 -57.27 -57.26 8.45
CA LYS A 2 -56.02 -56.48 8.30
C LYS A 2 -56.17 -55.18 7.47
N LYS A 3 -56.78 -54.19 8.14
CA LYS A 3 -56.56 -52.74 7.95
C LYS A 3 -56.37 -52.15 9.34
N GLN A 4 -55.23 -52.40 10.00
CA GLN A 4 -54.76 -51.69 11.20
C GLN A 4 -53.28 -52.07 11.41
N MET A 5 -52.37 -51.36 10.75
CA MET A 5 -50.92 -51.25 11.05
C MET A 5 -50.25 -50.50 9.88
N ALA A 6 -50.43 -49.18 9.80
CA ALA A 6 -49.66 -48.30 8.91
C ALA A 6 -49.90 -46.82 9.25
N ALA A 7 -50.09 -46.48 10.53
CA ALA A 7 -50.39 -45.11 10.96
C ALA A 7 -49.67 -44.73 12.28
N ALA A 8 -48.52 -45.35 12.56
CA ALA A 8 -47.75 -45.11 13.79
C ALA A 8 -46.23 -45.11 13.56
N LEU A 9 -45.76 -44.73 12.36
CA LEU A 9 -44.32 -44.70 12.04
C LEU A 9 -43.90 -43.45 11.25
N LEU A 10 -44.59 -42.33 11.44
CA LEU A 10 -44.34 -41.06 10.72
C LEU A 10 -44.32 -39.85 11.67
N ALA A 11 -44.00 -40.05 12.95
CA ALA A 11 -44.00 -38.98 13.95
C ALA A 11 -42.87 -39.10 15.00
N LEU A 12 -41.73 -39.67 14.63
CA LEU A 12 -40.49 -39.61 15.42
C LEU A 12 -39.30 -39.63 14.44
N GLY A 13 -38.80 -38.44 14.12
CA GLY A 13 -37.63 -38.21 13.29
C GLY A 13 -37.33 -36.72 13.13
N ALA A 14 -37.73 -35.91 14.11
CA ALA A 14 -37.38 -34.49 14.19
C ALA A 14 -36.75 -34.31 15.58
N LEU A 15 -35.43 -34.53 15.66
CA LEU A 15 -34.49 -34.13 16.72
C LEU A 15 -33.18 -34.91 16.51
N GLY A 16 -32.16 -34.22 16.00
CA GLY A 16 -30.77 -34.70 15.92
C GLY A 16 -30.18 -34.53 14.52
N GLY A 17 -29.34 -33.50 14.34
CA GLY A 17 -28.55 -33.25 13.13
C GLY A 17 -28.81 -31.88 12.51
N LEU A 18 -28.41 -30.80 13.21
CA LEU A 18 -27.88 -29.60 12.55
C LEU A 18 -26.37 -29.86 12.49
N GLN A 19 -25.91 -30.49 11.41
CA GLN A 19 -24.53 -30.36 10.97
C GLN A 19 -24.60 -29.29 9.88
N GLY A 20 -23.80 -28.23 10.02
CA GLY A 20 -23.48 -27.37 8.90
C GLY A 20 -22.90 -28.26 7.81
N CYS A 21 -23.47 -28.16 6.61
CA CYS A 21 -23.06 -28.93 5.46
C CYS A 21 -22.37 -27.97 4.50
N SER A 22 -21.07 -27.77 4.65
CA SER A 22 -20.15 -27.58 3.53
C SER A 22 -19.31 -28.86 3.44
N GLU A 23 -19.91 -29.93 2.90
CA GLU A 23 -19.14 -31.07 2.37
C GLU A 23 -19.22 -30.96 0.84
N GLY A 24 -18.34 -30.14 0.26
CA GLY A 24 -17.98 -30.14 -1.17
C GLY A 24 -19.15 -30.28 -2.15
N ASP A 25 -19.76 -29.17 -2.54
CA ASP A 25 -20.82 -29.14 -3.54
C ASP A 25 -20.25 -29.29 -4.97
N GLU A 26 -20.04 -30.53 -5.41
CA GLU A 26 -19.95 -30.83 -6.85
C GLU A 26 -21.34 -30.77 -7.49
N ALA A 27 -21.77 -29.57 -7.91
CA ALA A 27 -23.02 -29.37 -8.65
C ALA A 27 -22.81 -28.60 -9.96
N THR A 28 -22.37 -29.29 -11.03
CA THR A 28 -22.41 -28.72 -12.39
C THR A 28 -23.85 -28.69 -12.94
N ILE A 29 -24.42 -27.51 -13.13
CA ILE A 29 -25.72 -27.31 -13.80
C ILE A 29 -25.51 -26.67 -15.19
N ASN A 30 -25.90 -27.38 -16.24
CA ASN A 30 -25.86 -26.90 -17.63
C ASN A 30 -27.17 -26.17 -18.00
N ILE A 31 -27.11 -24.87 -18.38
CA ILE A 31 -28.26 -24.15 -18.96
C ILE A 31 -27.86 -23.30 -20.19
N ASP A 32 -28.62 -23.47 -21.27
CA ASP A 32 -28.56 -22.71 -22.53
C ASP A 32 -28.93 -21.22 -22.33
N ALA A 33 -28.05 -20.31 -22.75
CA ALA A 33 -28.26 -18.85 -22.68
C ALA A 33 -29.41 -18.36 -23.59
N PRO A 34 -30.28 -17.43 -23.12
CA PRO A 34 -31.20 -16.71 -23.99
C PRO A 34 -30.51 -15.51 -24.66
N THR A 35 -30.64 -15.40 -25.97
CA THR A 35 -30.16 -14.26 -26.77
C THR A 35 -30.91 -12.97 -26.45
N SER A 36 -30.21 -11.90 -26.07
CA SER A 36 -30.73 -10.52 -26.17
C SER A 36 -29.71 -9.54 -26.77
N SER A 37 -30.27 -8.64 -27.57
CA SER A 37 -29.63 -7.73 -28.52
C SER A 37 -28.92 -6.55 -27.86
N ASN A 38 -27.67 -6.30 -28.25
CA ASN A 38 -26.94 -5.05 -28.04
C ASN A 38 -27.61 -3.87 -28.77
N ASP A 39 -27.53 -2.67 -28.17
CA ASP A 39 -26.76 -1.51 -28.67
C ASP A 39 -27.39 -0.19 -28.18
N VAL A 40 -26.68 0.56 -27.31
CA VAL A 40 -26.84 2.01 -27.17
C VAL A 40 -25.46 2.63 -26.99
N THR A 41 -24.91 3.16 -28.08
CA THR A 41 -23.80 4.11 -28.07
C THR A 41 -24.31 5.50 -27.67
N ASN A 42 -23.68 6.16 -26.70
CA ASN A 42 -23.90 7.59 -26.45
C ASN A 42 -22.57 8.35 -26.38
N SER A 43 -22.32 9.12 -27.43
CA SER A 43 -21.25 10.10 -27.53
C SER A 43 -21.65 11.40 -26.83
N ASN A 44 -20.86 11.91 -25.89
CA ASN A 44 -21.11 13.23 -25.30
C ASN A 44 -19.90 14.16 -25.47
N ASN A 45 -20.04 15.12 -26.39
CA ASN A 45 -19.26 16.35 -26.45
C ASN A 45 -20.24 17.49 -26.20
N THR A 46 -20.07 18.24 -25.10
CA THR A 46 -20.75 19.53 -24.95
C THR A 46 -19.82 20.61 -24.39
N THR A 47 -19.66 21.63 -25.22
CA THR A 47 -19.11 22.95 -24.90
C THR A 47 -20.19 23.79 -24.21
N THR A 48 -19.86 24.40 -23.07
CA THR A 48 -20.75 25.30 -22.34
C THR A 48 -20.65 26.72 -22.89
N THR A 49 -21.78 27.33 -23.22
CA THR A 49 -21.88 28.79 -23.45
C THR A 49 -22.81 29.39 -22.41
N ASN A 50 -22.28 30.38 -21.71
CA ASN A 50 -22.89 31.09 -20.60
C ASN A 50 -23.60 32.36 -21.13
N THR A 51 -24.87 32.58 -20.80
CA THR A 51 -25.48 33.92 -20.76
C THR A 51 -26.59 33.97 -19.72
N GLY A 52 -26.48 34.91 -18.77
CA GLY A 52 -27.36 35.02 -17.61
C GLY A 52 -28.58 35.91 -17.77
N GLY A 53 -29.27 36.10 -16.64
CA GLY A 53 -30.16 37.22 -16.39
C GLY A 53 -31.28 36.94 -15.38
N GLY A 54 -31.26 37.68 -14.25
CA GLY A 54 -32.49 38.29 -13.70
C GLY A 54 -33.01 37.77 -12.36
N ASP A 55 -32.57 38.43 -11.29
CA ASP A 55 -33.12 38.47 -9.93
C ASP A 55 -34.59 38.94 -9.86
N THR A 56 -35.42 38.31 -9.00
CA THR A 56 -36.23 38.97 -7.96
C THR A 56 -36.63 37.96 -6.89
N GLY A 57 -36.04 38.08 -5.69
CA GLY A 57 -36.16 37.09 -4.62
C GLY A 57 -37.46 37.05 -3.78
N THR A 58 -37.48 36.05 -2.89
CA THR A 58 -37.99 36.12 -1.51
C THR A 58 -37.28 35.03 -0.71
N ASP A 59 -36.49 35.49 0.26
CA ASP A 59 -35.82 34.74 1.32
C ASP A 59 -36.85 34.12 2.28
N THR A 60 -36.88 32.79 2.32
CA THR A 60 -37.22 32.01 3.50
C THR A 60 -36.12 30.97 3.68
N GLY A 61 -35.11 31.31 4.47
CA GLY A 61 -34.04 30.41 4.91
C GLY A 61 -34.55 29.04 5.37
N GLY A 62 -34.29 28.05 4.52
CA GLY A 62 -34.01 26.68 4.87
C GLY A 62 -32.80 26.31 4.02
N THR A 63 -31.68 26.01 4.65
CA THR A 63 -30.52 25.41 3.99
C THR A 63 -30.95 24.01 3.55
N THR A 64 -31.53 23.89 2.36
CA THR A 64 -31.53 22.62 1.65
C THR A 64 -30.09 22.42 1.22
N ASP A 65 -29.42 21.45 1.84
CA ASP A 65 -28.21 20.86 1.27
C ASP A 65 -28.45 20.62 -0.23
N PRO A 66 -27.51 20.94 -1.12
CA PRO A 66 -27.65 20.52 -2.51
C PRO A 66 -27.81 19.00 -2.52
N THR A 67 -29.01 18.53 -2.87
CA THR A 67 -29.26 17.11 -3.10
C THR A 67 -28.36 16.67 -4.24
N VAL A 68 -27.37 15.83 -3.95
CA VAL A 68 -26.51 15.23 -4.98
C VAL A 68 -27.41 14.37 -5.87
N GLU A 69 -27.50 14.69 -7.16
CA GLU A 69 -28.30 13.92 -8.10
C GLU A 69 -27.64 12.56 -8.38
N CYS A 70 -28.45 11.52 -8.60
CA CYS A 70 -27.96 10.21 -9.00
C CYS A 70 -27.06 10.28 -10.25
N PRO A 71 -25.91 9.57 -10.28
CA PRO A 71 -25.08 9.48 -11.47
C PRO A 71 -25.87 8.97 -12.67
N ALA A 72 -25.56 9.47 -13.87
CA ALA A 72 -26.36 9.26 -15.08
C ALA A 72 -26.52 7.78 -15.52
N PHE A 73 -25.65 6.88 -15.05
CA PHE A 73 -25.73 5.44 -15.34
C PHE A 73 -26.63 4.66 -14.36
N THR A 74 -27.15 5.33 -13.33
CA THR A 74 -28.06 4.77 -12.32
C THR A 74 -29.49 5.26 -12.53
N THR A 75 -30.44 4.71 -11.76
CA THR A 75 -31.83 5.19 -11.74
C THR A 75 -32.30 5.50 -10.33
N GLU A 76 -32.96 6.65 -10.12
CA GLU A 76 -33.44 7.06 -8.80
C GLU A 76 -34.63 6.20 -8.35
N ALA A 77 -34.52 5.59 -7.16
CA ALA A 77 -35.60 4.87 -6.47
C ALA A 77 -36.53 5.83 -5.71
N ALA A 78 -37.71 5.34 -5.33
CA ALA A 78 -38.72 6.15 -4.64
C ALA A 78 -38.32 6.61 -3.23
N ASP A 79 -37.31 5.97 -2.63
CA ASP A 79 -36.73 6.29 -1.32
C ASP A 79 -35.47 7.17 -1.41
N GLY A 80 -35.08 7.60 -2.62
CA GLY A 80 -33.95 8.51 -2.87
C GLY A 80 -32.61 7.81 -3.12
N LYS A 81 -32.55 6.47 -3.08
CA LYS A 81 -31.34 5.71 -3.44
C LYS A 81 -31.15 5.65 -4.96
N CYS A 82 -29.91 5.52 -5.40
CA CYS A 82 -29.57 5.35 -6.82
C CYS A 82 -29.39 3.86 -7.14
N VAL A 83 -30.35 3.30 -7.88
CA VAL A 83 -30.35 1.90 -8.28
C VAL A 83 -29.29 1.66 -9.35
N LEU A 84 -28.39 0.72 -9.07
CA LEU A 84 -27.34 0.27 -9.98
C LEU A 84 -27.94 -0.60 -11.10
N PRO A 85 -27.42 -0.48 -12.34
CA PRO A 85 -27.80 -1.39 -13.42
C PRO A 85 -27.28 -2.81 -13.14
N SER A 86 -27.88 -3.82 -13.76
CA SER A 86 -27.40 -5.21 -13.65
C SER A 86 -26.01 -5.43 -14.23
N THR A 87 -25.55 -4.53 -15.11
CA THR A 87 -24.23 -4.58 -15.73
C THR A 87 -23.65 -3.18 -15.84
N ILE A 88 -22.38 -3.02 -15.45
CA ILE A 88 -21.57 -1.82 -15.64
C ILE A 88 -20.51 -2.17 -16.69
N SER A 89 -20.67 -1.65 -17.90
CA SER A 89 -19.83 -2.01 -19.08
C SER A 89 -18.87 -0.90 -19.52
N ALA A 90 -18.69 0.13 -18.69
CA ALA A 90 -17.80 1.25 -18.90
C ALA A 90 -17.46 1.83 -17.52
N ASP A 91 -16.33 2.54 -17.44
CA ASP A 91 -15.86 3.11 -16.17
C ASP A 91 -16.96 3.94 -15.51
N ALA A 92 -17.09 3.75 -14.21
CA ALA A 92 -18.16 4.33 -13.42
C ALA A 92 -17.64 4.75 -12.06
N THR A 93 -18.21 5.85 -11.53
CA THR A 93 -17.89 6.35 -10.20
C THR A 93 -19.15 6.41 -9.35
N LEU A 94 -19.12 5.74 -8.20
CA LEU A 94 -20.06 5.94 -7.11
C LEU A 94 -19.57 7.13 -6.28
N VAL A 95 -20.20 8.27 -6.48
CA VAL A 95 -19.86 9.53 -5.82
C VAL A 95 -20.36 9.58 -4.38
N ALA A 96 -19.61 10.24 -3.51
CA ALA A 96 -19.91 10.44 -2.10
C ALA A 96 -21.18 11.28 -1.89
N GLY A 97 -21.86 11.05 -0.76
CA GLY A 97 -23.12 11.72 -0.43
C GLY A 97 -24.34 11.14 -1.16
N VAL A 98 -24.18 10.01 -1.85
CA VAL A 98 -25.24 9.26 -2.52
C VAL A 98 -25.26 7.83 -1.99
N ASP A 99 -26.46 7.33 -1.72
CA ASP A 99 -26.72 5.94 -1.34
C ASP A 99 -27.08 5.13 -2.59
N TYR A 100 -26.43 3.99 -2.80
CA TYR A 100 -26.65 3.13 -3.97
C TYR A 100 -27.42 1.87 -3.60
N LEU A 101 -28.22 1.34 -4.51
CA LEU A 101 -29.02 0.13 -4.29
C LEU A 101 -28.82 -0.90 -5.41
N MET A 102 -28.52 -2.14 -5.02
CA MET A 102 -28.52 -3.32 -5.87
C MET A 102 -29.81 -4.10 -5.64
N THR A 103 -30.70 -4.16 -6.63
CA THR A 103 -31.95 -4.94 -6.55
C THR A 103 -31.77 -6.42 -6.94
N GLY A 104 -30.54 -6.81 -7.23
CA GLY A 104 -30.11 -8.12 -7.76
C GLY A 104 -28.61 -8.03 -8.10
N ARG A 105 -28.05 -9.07 -8.72
CA ARG A 105 -26.64 -9.08 -9.16
C ARG A 105 -26.30 -7.85 -10.03
N VAL A 106 -25.19 -7.20 -9.69
CA VAL A 106 -24.51 -6.19 -10.50
C VAL A 106 -23.17 -6.78 -10.96
N THR A 107 -22.94 -6.82 -12.26
CA THR A 107 -21.68 -7.32 -12.85
C THR A 107 -20.88 -6.17 -13.47
N VAL A 108 -19.62 -6.02 -13.09
CA VAL A 108 -18.69 -5.02 -13.64
C VAL A 108 -17.80 -5.71 -14.67
N GLY A 109 -17.90 -5.29 -15.93
CA GLY A 109 -17.26 -5.92 -17.07
C GLY A 109 -17.95 -7.18 -17.57
N ASN A 110 -17.23 -8.01 -18.32
CA ASN A 110 -17.72 -9.25 -18.93
C ASN A 110 -16.75 -10.44 -18.79
N GLY A 111 -15.69 -10.33 -18.00
CA GLY A 111 -14.64 -11.35 -17.87
C GLY A 111 -15.07 -12.64 -17.16
N ASN A 112 -16.33 -12.71 -16.72
CA ASN A 112 -16.95 -13.92 -16.21
C ASN A 112 -17.50 -14.83 -17.32
N GLY A 113 -17.37 -14.45 -18.59
CA GLY A 113 -17.60 -15.34 -19.72
C GLY A 113 -16.42 -16.30 -19.95
N GLU A 114 -16.67 -17.35 -20.75
CA GLU A 114 -15.63 -18.32 -21.13
C GLU A 114 -14.62 -17.65 -22.08
N LEU A 115 -13.35 -17.59 -21.69
CA LEU A 115 -12.27 -17.06 -22.54
C LEU A 115 -11.82 -18.10 -23.56
N THR A 116 -11.49 -17.63 -24.77
CA THR A 116 -10.91 -18.45 -25.85
C THR A 116 -9.45 -18.08 -26.14
N ASP A 117 -9.09 -16.84 -25.84
CA ASP A 117 -7.74 -16.29 -25.77
C ASP A 117 -7.71 -15.17 -24.71
N SER A 118 -6.59 -14.45 -24.58
CA SER A 118 -6.41 -13.46 -23.51
C SER A 118 -7.41 -12.31 -23.56
N ASP A 119 -7.98 -12.03 -24.74
CA ASP A 119 -8.73 -10.81 -25.01
C ASP A 119 -10.13 -11.08 -25.59
N THR A 120 -10.51 -12.36 -25.77
CA THR A 120 -11.73 -12.75 -26.50
C THR A 120 -12.52 -13.83 -25.78
N LEU A 121 -13.82 -13.58 -25.60
CA LEU A 121 -14.79 -14.53 -25.06
C LEU A 121 -15.33 -15.47 -26.14
N ALA A 122 -15.90 -16.61 -25.72
CA ALA A 122 -16.43 -17.65 -26.59
C ALA A 122 -17.60 -17.20 -27.47
N ASP A 123 -18.31 -16.14 -27.08
CA ASP A 123 -19.36 -15.51 -27.87
C ASP A 123 -18.83 -14.56 -28.96
N GLY A 124 -17.50 -14.34 -28.99
CA GLY A 124 -16.78 -13.48 -29.93
C GLY A 124 -16.70 -12.02 -29.50
N SER A 125 -17.18 -11.65 -28.31
CA SER A 125 -16.97 -10.32 -27.75
C SER A 125 -15.54 -10.17 -27.19
N ALA A 126 -15.03 -8.94 -27.23
CA ALA A 126 -13.76 -8.61 -26.58
C ALA A 126 -13.94 -8.56 -25.07
N LEU A 127 -12.92 -8.98 -24.34
CA LEU A 127 -12.82 -8.78 -22.90
C LEU A 127 -12.87 -7.29 -22.56
N GLN A 128 -13.62 -6.93 -21.54
CA GLN A 128 -13.77 -5.56 -21.06
C GLN A 128 -12.87 -5.30 -19.86
N ASN A 129 -12.19 -4.17 -19.89
CA ASN A 129 -11.42 -3.64 -18.78
C ASN A 129 -12.16 -2.44 -18.18
N VAL A 130 -13.10 -2.70 -17.27
CA VAL A 130 -13.96 -1.68 -16.67
C VAL A 130 -13.48 -1.37 -15.25
N THR A 131 -13.37 -0.09 -14.90
CA THR A 131 -13.06 0.35 -13.53
C THR A 131 -14.31 0.89 -12.83
N LEU A 132 -14.69 0.29 -11.70
CA LEU A 132 -15.68 0.83 -10.78
C LEU A 132 -14.99 1.56 -9.62
N THR A 133 -15.00 2.88 -9.64
CA THR A 133 -14.49 3.71 -8.54
C THR A 133 -15.59 3.98 -7.52
N ILE A 134 -15.28 3.88 -6.23
CA ILE A 134 -16.20 4.17 -5.13
C ILE A 134 -15.52 5.18 -4.21
N GLU A 135 -16.12 6.37 -4.08
CA GLU A 135 -15.57 7.45 -3.25
C GLU A 135 -15.72 7.14 -1.74
N PRO A 136 -14.87 7.72 -0.87
CA PRO A 136 -14.96 7.53 0.58
C PRO A 136 -16.33 7.87 1.16
N GLY A 137 -16.83 7.04 2.09
CA GLY A 137 -18.10 7.26 2.80
C GLY A 137 -19.35 6.88 2.02
N VAL A 138 -19.22 6.23 0.86
CA VAL A 138 -20.36 5.72 0.09
C VAL A 138 -20.97 4.48 0.76
N ASN A 139 -22.31 4.41 0.79
CA ASN A 139 -23.05 3.22 1.14
C ASN A 139 -23.61 2.54 -0.12
N VAL A 140 -23.39 1.24 -0.24
CA VAL A 140 -23.93 0.39 -1.31
C VAL A 140 -24.79 -0.69 -0.68
N TYR A 141 -26.09 -0.60 -0.91
CA TYR A 141 -27.09 -1.48 -0.32
C TYR A 141 -27.44 -2.65 -1.24
N GLY A 142 -27.47 -3.86 -0.71
CA GLY A 142 -28.14 -5.01 -1.32
C GLY A 142 -29.60 -5.06 -0.88
N GLN A 143 -30.55 -5.21 -1.82
CA GLN A 143 -31.96 -5.30 -1.48
C GLN A 143 -32.23 -6.56 -0.64
N THR A 144 -32.71 -6.39 0.58
CA THR A 144 -32.94 -7.48 1.54
C THR A 144 -33.88 -8.54 0.97
N GLY A 145 -33.49 -9.81 1.14
CA GLY A 145 -34.28 -10.95 0.69
C GLY A 145 -34.20 -11.21 -0.82
N THR A 146 -33.20 -10.64 -1.48
CA THR A 146 -32.89 -10.90 -2.89
C THR A 146 -31.45 -11.37 -3.04
N PHE A 147 -31.13 -12.02 -4.16
CA PHE A 147 -29.76 -12.37 -4.52
C PHE A 147 -29.02 -11.17 -5.12
N ALA A 148 -28.99 -10.06 -4.38
CA ALA A 148 -28.18 -8.90 -4.70
C ALA A 148 -26.73 -9.17 -4.31
N ASN A 149 -25.80 -9.08 -5.27
CA ASN A 149 -24.36 -9.20 -5.04
C ASN A 149 -23.61 -8.36 -6.08
N LEU A 150 -22.36 -8.02 -5.78
CA LEU A 150 -21.48 -7.29 -6.69
C LEU A 150 -20.39 -8.23 -7.20
N VAL A 151 -20.30 -8.39 -8.52
CA VAL A 151 -19.26 -9.19 -9.18
C VAL A 151 -18.33 -8.27 -9.96
N ILE A 152 -17.05 -8.29 -9.61
CA ILE A 152 -15.97 -7.68 -10.40
C ILE A 152 -15.34 -8.78 -11.23
N THR A 153 -15.50 -8.71 -12.55
CA THR A 153 -15.07 -9.77 -13.46
C THR A 153 -13.60 -9.61 -13.87
N ARG A 154 -12.98 -10.69 -14.36
CA ARG A 154 -11.60 -10.66 -14.87
C ARG A 154 -11.37 -9.52 -15.86
N GLY A 155 -10.23 -8.84 -15.74
CA GLY A 155 -9.87 -7.66 -16.55
C GLY A 155 -10.47 -6.35 -16.06
N SER A 156 -11.53 -6.40 -15.24
CA SER A 156 -12.13 -5.23 -14.60
C SER A 156 -11.56 -5.00 -13.20
N LYS A 157 -11.67 -3.76 -12.71
CA LYS A 157 -11.12 -3.31 -11.42
C LYS A 157 -12.20 -2.68 -10.55
N ILE A 158 -12.08 -2.85 -9.23
CA ILE A 158 -12.78 -2.02 -8.23
C ILE A 158 -11.80 -1.09 -7.55
N MET A 159 -12.10 0.20 -7.45
CA MET A 159 -11.29 1.18 -6.73
C MET A 159 -12.11 1.77 -5.58
N ALA A 160 -12.19 1.03 -4.48
CA ALA A 160 -12.91 1.42 -3.27
C ALA A 160 -11.91 1.81 -2.17
N ALA A 161 -11.55 3.09 -2.14
CA ALA A 161 -10.55 3.64 -1.23
C ALA A 161 -11.22 4.54 -0.18
N GLY A 162 -11.84 3.93 0.82
CA GLY A 162 -12.37 4.62 2.00
C GLY A 162 -11.27 5.19 2.89
N THR A 163 -11.70 5.82 4.00
CA THR A 163 -10.80 6.30 5.07
C THR A 163 -11.34 5.85 6.42
N ALA A 164 -10.53 5.92 7.48
CA ALA A 164 -10.99 5.55 8.82
C ALA A 164 -12.23 6.36 9.25
N ASP A 165 -12.30 7.65 8.90
CA ASP A 165 -13.43 8.53 9.24
C ASP A 165 -14.63 8.38 8.28
N LYS A 166 -14.40 7.82 7.09
CA LYS A 166 -15.40 7.64 6.02
C LYS A 166 -15.20 6.29 5.33
N PRO A 167 -15.47 5.17 6.02
CA PRO A 167 -15.37 3.85 5.41
C PRO A 167 -16.43 3.72 4.31
N ILE A 168 -16.17 2.85 3.33
CA ILE A 168 -17.16 2.42 2.34
C ILE A 168 -17.92 1.24 2.94
N VAL A 169 -19.25 1.27 2.89
CA VAL A 169 -20.09 0.25 3.53
C VAL A 169 -20.94 -0.47 2.49
N PHE A 170 -20.82 -1.79 2.43
CA PHE A 170 -21.72 -2.69 1.74
C PHE A 170 -22.60 -3.41 2.76
N SER A 171 -23.92 -3.24 2.67
CA SER A 171 -24.86 -3.81 3.66
C SER A 171 -26.22 -4.12 3.05
N SER A 172 -27.14 -4.67 3.83
CA SER A 172 -28.54 -4.79 3.40
C SER A 172 -29.25 -3.42 3.40
N ASP A 173 -30.36 -3.27 2.67
CA ASP A 173 -31.14 -2.01 2.61
C ASP A 173 -32.05 -1.78 3.84
N ASP A 174 -31.87 -2.59 4.87
CA ASP A 174 -32.60 -2.52 6.13
C ASP A 174 -31.99 -1.49 7.10
N ALA A 175 -32.50 -1.42 8.33
CA ALA A 175 -32.07 -0.42 9.30
C ALA A 175 -31.11 -1.03 10.33
N GLY A 176 -29.82 -0.78 10.16
CA GLY A 176 -28.78 -1.25 11.06
C GLY A 176 -27.64 -1.88 10.28
N LEU A 177 -26.84 -2.66 10.99
CA LEU A 177 -25.85 -3.59 10.43
C LEU A 177 -25.92 -4.89 11.27
N SER A 178 -27.15 -5.35 11.49
CA SER A 178 -27.45 -6.52 12.31
C SER A 178 -28.43 -7.44 11.60
N GLY A 179 -27.90 -8.56 11.15
CA GLY A 179 -28.63 -9.53 10.34
C GLY A 179 -27.59 -10.40 9.64
N ALA A 180 -27.97 -11.61 9.25
CA ALA A 180 -27.11 -12.47 8.45
C ALA A 180 -27.96 -13.04 7.32
N GLY A 181 -27.38 -13.16 6.13
CA GLY A 181 -28.01 -13.73 4.95
C GLY A 181 -29.06 -12.82 4.32
N GLU A 182 -28.89 -11.50 4.45
CA GLU A 182 -29.90 -10.54 3.98
C GLU A 182 -29.70 -10.16 2.52
N TRP A 183 -28.45 -10.17 2.06
CA TRP A 183 -28.03 -10.02 0.65
C TRP A 183 -26.85 -10.96 0.37
N GLY A 184 -26.39 -10.98 -0.87
CA GLY A 184 -25.35 -11.90 -1.31
C GLY A 184 -23.98 -11.62 -0.69
N GLY A 185 -23.25 -10.64 -1.22
CA GLY A 185 -21.86 -10.38 -0.87
C GLY A 185 -21.07 -9.78 -2.03
N LEU A 186 -19.75 -9.74 -1.91
CA LEU A 186 -18.82 -9.30 -2.93
C LEU A 186 -18.10 -10.48 -3.57
N ILE A 187 -17.93 -10.48 -4.89
CA ILE A 187 -17.17 -11.50 -5.63
C ILE A 187 -16.17 -10.81 -6.54
N LEU A 188 -14.89 -11.14 -6.41
CA LEU A 188 -13.82 -10.64 -7.28
C LEU A 188 -13.20 -11.81 -8.04
N HIS A 189 -13.17 -11.70 -9.37
CA HIS A 189 -12.51 -12.66 -10.25
C HIS A 189 -11.22 -12.05 -10.80
N GLY A 190 -10.10 -12.72 -10.59
CA GLY A 190 -8.80 -12.31 -11.15
C GLY A 190 -8.22 -13.31 -12.15
N PHE A 191 -7.05 -12.95 -12.65
CA PHE A 191 -6.23 -13.76 -13.55
C PHE A 191 -5.10 -14.52 -12.84
N ALA A 192 -5.10 -14.60 -11.52
CA ALA A 192 -4.07 -15.29 -10.75
C ALA A 192 -4.23 -16.82 -10.77
N PRO A 193 -3.15 -17.55 -10.43
CA PRO A 193 -3.12 -19.01 -10.48
C PRO A 193 -4.21 -19.65 -9.62
N HIS A 194 -4.82 -20.71 -10.15
CA HIS A 194 -5.78 -21.57 -9.46
C HIS A 194 -5.42 -23.02 -9.72
N ASN A 195 -5.53 -23.91 -8.72
CA ASN A 195 -4.98 -25.26 -8.84
C ASN A 195 -5.78 -26.18 -9.80
N GLU A 196 -6.99 -25.79 -10.19
CA GLU A 196 -7.78 -26.45 -11.23
C GLU A 196 -7.42 -26.02 -12.66
N CYS A 197 -6.65 -24.94 -12.81
CA CYS A 197 -6.17 -24.53 -14.12
C CYS A 197 -5.24 -25.59 -14.72
N ALA A 198 -5.36 -25.84 -16.02
CA ALA A 198 -4.51 -26.83 -16.70
C ALA A 198 -3.03 -26.44 -16.61
N GLU A 199 -2.16 -27.39 -16.23
CA GLU A 199 -0.72 -27.16 -16.18
C GLU A 199 -0.16 -26.75 -17.56
N GLY A 200 0.58 -25.63 -17.60
CA GLY A 200 1.12 -25.06 -18.84
C GLY A 200 0.09 -24.48 -19.80
N GLY A 201 -1.15 -24.26 -19.32
CA GLY A 201 -2.17 -23.53 -20.07
C GLY A 201 -1.86 -22.05 -20.22
N THR A 202 -2.62 -21.39 -21.09
CA THR A 202 -2.56 -19.93 -21.32
C THR A 202 -3.90 -19.25 -21.02
N ILE A 203 -4.97 -20.04 -20.93
CA ILE A 203 -6.33 -19.63 -20.58
C ILE A 203 -6.85 -20.59 -19.53
N CYS A 204 -7.48 -20.04 -18.51
CA CYS A 204 -8.17 -20.78 -17.47
C CYS A 204 -9.62 -20.32 -17.43
N ASN A 205 -10.56 -21.22 -17.17
CA ASN A 205 -11.99 -20.92 -17.04
C ASN A 205 -12.55 -21.85 -15.98
N ILE A 206 -12.23 -21.58 -14.71
CA ILE A 206 -12.81 -22.31 -13.58
C ILE A 206 -14.21 -21.77 -13.33
N ASP A 207 -15.16 -22.67 -13.15
CA ASP A 207 -16.53 -22.29 -12.80
C ASP A 207 -16.56 -21.83 -11.35
N SER A 208 -16.99 -20.60 -11.11
CA SER A 208 -16.92 -19.97 -9.80
C SER A 208 -18.24 -20.07 -9.04
N GLU A 209 -18.11 -20.10 -7.73
CA GLU A 209 -19.20 -20.20 -6.78
C GLU A 209 -20.25 -19.06 -6.92
N GLY A 210 -21.45 -19.29 -6.39
CA GLY A 210 -22.53 -18.32 -6.43
C GLY A 210 -23.08 -18.00 -7.82
N GLU A 211 -23.03 -18.93 -8.78
CA GLU A 211 -23.41 -18.73 -10.20
C GLU A 211 -22.75 -17.48 -10.84
N SER A 212 -21.51 -17.16 -10.46
CA SER A 212 -20.84 -15.90 -10.84
C SER A 212 -20.17 -15.94 -12.23
N GLY A 213 -19.95 -17.14 -12.79
CA GLY A 213 -19.36 -17.36 -14.11
C GLY A 213 -17.92 -17.87 -13.99
N PHE A 214 -17.10 -17.63 -15.02
CA PHE A 214 -15.73 -18.17 -15.09
C PHE A 214 -14.67 -17.23 -14.53
N ALA A 215 -13.72 -17.79 -13.79
CA ALA A 215 -12.56 -17.08 -13.24
C ALA A 215 -11.24 -17.85 -13.42
N GLY A 216 -10.17 -17.32 -12.81
CA GLY A 216 -8.84 -17.91 -12.76
C GLY A 216 -7.96 -17.55 -13.97
N GLY A 217 -6.65 -17.71 -13.77
CA GLY A 217 -5.63 -17.48 -14.79
C GLY A 217 -4.26 -18.00 -14.37
N TYR A 218 -3.20 -17.35 -14.87
CA TYR A 218 -1.80 -17.73 -14.62
C TYR A 218 -0.90 -16.55 -14.26
N ASN A 219 -1.48 -15.37 -14.02
CA ASN A 219 -0.75 -14.14 -13.69
C ASN A 219 -0.78 -13.91 -12.17
N ALA A 220 0.26 -14.34 -11.46
CA ALA A 220 0.37 -14.17 -10.01
C ALA A 220 0.34 -12.70 -9.56
N ASP A 221 0.66 -11.76 -10.46
CA ASP A 221 0.72 -10.33 -10.16
C ASP A 221 -0.51 -9.59 -10.70
N ASP A 222 -1.57 -10.32 -11.08
CA ASP A 222 -2.83 -9.72 -11.54
C ASP A 222 -3.38 -8.69 -10.55
N ASN A 223 -3.97 -7.62 -11.08
CA ASN A 223 -4.53 -6.53 -10.28
C ASN A 223 -6.02 -6.33 -10.59
N SER A 224 -6.86 -6.75 -9.64
CA SER A 224 -8.33 -6.59 -9.64
C SER A 224 -8.79 -5.29 -8.93
N GLY A 225 -7.86 -4.44 -8.50
CA GLY A 225 -8.10 -3.10 -7.97
C GLY A 225 -7.67 -2.92 -6.50
N MET A 226 -8.47 -2.16 -5.74
CA MET A 226 -8.24 -1.77 -4.35
C MET A 226 -9.51 -1.82 -3.52
N LEU A 227 -9.42 -2.46 -2.35
CA LEU A 227 -10.37 -2.37 -1.25
C LEU A 227 -9.62 -1.80 -0.04
N LYS A 228 -9.97 -0.59 0.40
CA LYS A 228 -9.36 0.06 1.57
C LYS A 228 -10.41 0.71 2.47
N TYR A 229 -10.40 0.41 3.78
CA TYR A 229 -11.44 0.85 4.73
C TYR A 229 -12.85 0.50 4.23
N VAL A 230 -13.06 -0.79 4.02
CA VAL A 230 -14.33 -1.35 3.51
C VAL A 230 -14.97 -2.20 4.59
N VAL A 231 -16.25 -1.98 4.84
CA VAL A 231 -17.10 -2.80 5.70
C VAL A 231 -18.11 -3.55 4.82
N VAL A 232 -18.15 -4.87 4.95
CA VAL A 232 -19.17 -5.73 4.35
C VAL A 232 -19.97 -6.33 5.49
N ALA A 233 -21.28 -6.08 5.53
CA ALA A 233 -22.13 -6.54 6.62
C ALA A 233 -23.35 -7.30 6.12
N GLU A 234 -23.81 -8.29 6.88
CA GLU A 234 -25.13 -8.95 6.71
C GLU A 234 -25.28 -9.80 5.42
N GLY A 235 -24.17 -10.17 4.79
CA GLY A 235 -24.15 -11.01 3.58
C GLY A 235 -24.52 -12.48 3.85
N GLY A 236 -24.41 -13.34 2.83
CA GLY A 236 -24.68 -14.78 2.93
C GLY A 236 -26.07 -15.22 2.55
N TYR A 237 -26.69 -14.59 1.56
CA TYR A 237 -28.04 -14.95 1.13
C TYR A 237 -28.09 -16.36 0.51
N GLU A 238 -28.85 -17.26 1.14
CA GLU A 238 -29.15 -18.63 0.67
C GLU A 238 -30.00 -18.58 -0.62
N PHE A 239 -29.37 -18.61 -1.79
CA PHE A 239 -30.07 -18.52 -3.08
C PHE A 239 -30.62 -19.87 -3.56
N ALA A 240 -30.06 -20.97 -3.06
CA ALA A 240 -30.60 -22.32 -3.13
C ALA A 240 -30.33 -23.07 -1.80
N PRO A 241 -31.06 -24.16 -1.47
CA PRO A 241 -30.91 -24.82 -0.18
C PRO A 241 -29.46 -25.25 0.13
N GLY A 242 -28.84 -24.66 1.15
CA GLY A 242 -27.43 -24.86 1.53
C GLY A 242 -26.43 -24.29 0.52
N ASN A 243 -26.82 -23.25 -0.22
CA ASN A 243 -25.98 -22.50 -1.15
C ASN A 243 -26.14 -21.02 -0.80
N GLU A 244 -25.50 -20.64 0.29
CA GLU A 244 -25.18 -19.28 0.67
C GLU A 244 -23.95 -18.79 -0.13
N ILE A 245 -23.51 -17.54 0.03
CA ILE A 245 -22.24 -17.06 -0.55
C ILE A 245 -21.47 -16.29 0.51
N ASN A 246 -20.16 -16.15 0.35
CA ASN A 246 -19.34 -15.48 1.36
C ASN A 246 -19.58 -13.98 1.40
N GLY A 247 -19.18 -13.35 2.50
CA GLY A 247 -19.16 -11.88 2.59
C GLY A 247 -18.28 -11.31 1.48
N ILE A 248 -17.10 -11.90 1.29
CA ILE A 248 -16.19 -11.62 0.17
C ILE A 248 -15.64 -12.95 -0.38
N SER A 249 -15.91 -13.25 -1.64
CA SER A 249 -15.29 -14.37 -2.37
C SER A 249 -14.21 -13.85 -3.33
N LEU A 250 -12.99 -14.38 -3.20
CA LEU A 250 -11.82 -13.99 -4.00
C LEU A 250 -11.38 -15.18 -4.87
N VAL A 251 -11.68 -15.14 -6.16
CA VAL A 251 -11.39 -16.26 -7.08
C VAL A 251 -10.24 -15.90 -8.02
N GLY A 252 -9.08 -16.49 -7.78
CA GLY A 252 -7.87 -16.25 -8.56
C GLY A 252 -7.44 -14.78 -8.55
N VAL A 253 -7.54 -14.07 -7.41
CA VAL A 253 -7.14 -12.67 -7.30
C VAL A 253 -5.62 -12.56 -7.06
N GLY A 254 -4.95 -11.67 -7.80
CA GLY A 254 -3.50 -11.56 -7.83
C GLY A 254 -2.90 -10.58 -6.82
N ALA A 255 -1.57 -10.67 -6.67
CA ALA A 255 -0.77 -9.90 -5.72
C ALA A 255 -0.72 -8.39 -6.03
N GLY A 256 -1.08 -7.97 -7.25
CA GLY A 256 -1.20 -6.55 -7.59
C GLY A 256 -2.45 -5.89 -6.98
N THR A 257 -3.39 -6.67 -6.45
CA THR A 257 -4.63 -6.17 -5.82
C THR A 257 -4.35 -5.69 -4.39
N THR A 258 -4.75 -4.47 -4.04
CA THR A 258 -4.59 -3.94 -2.67
C THR A 258 -5.81 -4.30 -1.81
N MET A 259 -5.60 -5.00 -0.70
CA MET A 259 -6.62 -5.21 0.34
C MET A 259 -6.12 -4.77 1.71
N GLU A 260 -6.67 -3.67 2.23
CA GLU A 260 -6.28 -3.10 3.54
C GLU A 260 -7.49 -2.64 4.35
N TYR A 261 -7.53 -2.87 5.66
CA TYR A 261 -8.63 -2.39 6.53
C TYR A 261 -9.99 -2.88 6.04
N ILE A 262 -10.17 -4.20 6.05
CA ILE A 262 -11.40 -4.86 5.62
C ILE A 262 -12.11 -5.41 6.83
N GLN A 263 -13.40 -5.11 6.98
CA GLN A 263 -14.26 -5.78 7.94
C GLN A 263 -15.32 -6.60 7.22
N VAL A 264 -15.54 -7.82 7.68
CA VAL A 264 -16.77 -8.56 7.42
C VAL A 264 -17.51 -8.81 8.73
N GLU A 265 -18.76 -8.35 8.79
CA GLU A 265 -19.62 -8.42 9.98
C GLU A 265 -20.88 -9.24 9.71
N GLY A 266 -21.06 -10.33 10.46
CA GLY A 266 -22.34 -11.04 10.50
C GLY A 266 -22.73 -11.71 9.19
N ASN A 267 -21.78 -12.28 8.44
CA ASN A 267 -22.10 -13.09 7.26
C ASN A 267 -22.80 -14.39 7.67
N SER A 268 -23.78 -14.86 6.90
CA SER A 268 -24.44 -16.15 7.18
C SER A 268 -23.55 -17.35 6.86
N ASP A 269 -22.69 -17.18 5.86
CA ASP A 269 -21.66 -18.14 5.45
C ASP A 269 -20.30 -17.60 5.92
N ASP A 270 -19.24 -17.83 5.16
CA ASP A 270 -17.91 -17.36 5.53
C ASP A 270 -17.77 -15.84 5.47
N GLY A 271 -16.91 -15.32 6.35
CA GLY A 271 -16.53 -13.91 6.29
C GLY A 271 -15.85 -13.58 4.96
N ILE A 272 -14.76 -14.28 4.69
CA ILE A 272 -13.98 -14.18 3.46
C ILE A 272 -13.50 -15.56 3.05
N GLU A 273 -13.51 -15.83 1.75
CA GLU A 273 -12.97 -17.08 1.20
C GLU A 273 -12.04 -16.81 0.01
N PHE A 274 -10.89 -17.49 0.01
CA PHE A 274 -9.90 -17.43 -1.06
C PHE A 274 -9.91 -18.70 -1.89
N TYR A 275 -10.30 -18.59 -3.15
CA TYR A 275 -10.28 -19.68 -4.13
C TYR A 275 -9.06 -19.51 -5.05
N GLY A 276 -7.95 -20.14 -4.69
CA GLY A 276 -6.67 -19.91 -5.35
C GLY A 276 -6.16 -18.47 -5.21
N GLY A 277 -5.24 -18.07 -6.08
CA GLY A 277 -4.70 -16.71 -6.13
C GLY A 277 -3.53 -16.44 -5.17
N THR A 278 -3.11 -15.18 -5.16
CA THR A 278 -1.86 -14.68 -4.54
C THR A 278 -2.02 -13.29 -3.89
N VAL A 279 -3.25 -12.77 -3.86
CA VAL A 279 -3.60 -11.50 -3.20
C VAL A 279 -3.17 -11.53 -1.73
N ASP A 280 -2.69 -10.39 -1.24
CA ASP A 280 -2.32 -10.23 0.17
C ASP A 280 -3.35 -9.32 0.87
N LEU A 281 -3.58 -9.52 2.18
CA LEU A 281 -4.51 -8.71 2.99
C LEU A 281 -3.82 -8.24 4.28
N LYS A 282 -3.86 -6.93 4.54
CA LYS A 282 -3.38 -6.32 5.80
C LYS A 282 -4.53 -5.68 6.55
N TYR A 283 -4.62 -5.86 7.87
CA TYR A 283 -5.69 -5.30 8.72
C TYR A 283 -7.09 -5.86 8.37
N GLY A 284 -7.33 -7.13 8.68
CA GLY A 284 -8.62 -7.81 8.50
C GLY A 284 -9.38 -7.97 9.82
N VAL A 285 -10.68 -7.68 9.84
CA VAL A 285 -11.57 -7.84 10.99
C VAL A 285 -12.77 -8.71 10.61
N PHE A 286 -12.86 -9.90 11.17
CA PHE A 286 -13.94 -10.85 10.89
C PHE A 286 -14.71 -11.11 12.16
N THR A 287 -15.93 -10.60 12.22
CA THR A 287 -16.74 -10.53 13.44
C THR A 287 -18.13 -11.11 13.20
N ASN A 288 -18.57 -11.96 14.12
CA ASN A 288 -19.94 -12.49 14.16
C ASN A 288 -20.43 -13.29 12.93
N ASN A 289 -19.54 -13.71 12.03
CA ASN A 289 -19.89 -14.65 10.95
C ASN A 289 -20.44 -15.96 11.52
N LEU A 290 -21.36 -16.59 10.80
CA LEU A 290 -22.11 -17.75 11.30
C LEU A 290 -21.51 -19.09 10.86
N ASP A 291 -20.70 -19.10 9.80
CA ASP A 291 -19.80 -20.20 9.49
C ASP A 291 -18.33 -19.80 9.71
N ASP A 292 -17.44 -19.97 8.74
CA ASP A 292 -16.03 -19.69 8.92
C ASP A 292 -15.75 -18.18 8.88
N SER A 293 -14.75 -17.72 9.62
CA SER A 293 -14.39 -16.30 9.54
C SER A 293 -13.48 -16.02 8.36
N VAL A 294 -12.53 -16.92 8.10
CA VAL A 294 -11.59 -16.88 6.99
C VAL A 294 -11.45 -18.30 6.47
N ASP A 295 -11.74 -18.53 5.21
CA ASP A 295 -11.53 -19.82 4.53
C ASP A 295 -10.58 -19.65 3.34
N TRP A 296 -9.81 -20.69 3.02
CA TRP A 296 -9.08 -20.78 1.76
C TRP A 296 -9.06 -22.18 1.19
N ASP A 297 -9.13 -22.21 -0.14
CA ASP A 297 -9.13 -23.40 -0.96
C ASP A 297 -8.28 -23.21 -2.24
N GLU A 298 -8.21 -24.26 -3.04
CA GLU A 298 -7.89 -24.26 -4.46
C GLU A 298 -6.51 -23.66 -4.82
N GLY A 299 -5.60 -23.77 -3.86
CA GLY A 299 -4.18 -23.48 -4.03
C GLY A 299 -3.73 -22.10 -3.56
N TYR A 300 -4.52 -21.36 -2.78
CA TYR A 300 -4.17 -20.01 -2.33
C TYR A 300 -2.77 -19.89 -1.69
N GLN A 301 -2.00 -18.86 -2.11
CA GLN A 301 -0.59 -18.65 -1.70
C GLN A 301 -0.31 -17.27 -1.07
N GLY A 302 -1.32 -16.46 -0.78
CA GLY A 302 -1.13 -15.08 -0.32
C GLY A 302 -0.54 -14.91 1.09
N ASN A 303 -0.45 -13.65 1.52
CA ASN A 303 0.03 -13.24 2.84
C ASN A 303 -1.06 -12.46 3.60
N LEU A 304 -1.31 -12.80 4.86
CA LEU A 304 -2.29 -12.13 5.72
C LEU A 304 -1.61 -11.56 6.97
N GLN A 305 -1.76 -10.27 7.28
CA GLN A 305 -1.19 -9.68 8.51
C GLN A 305 -2.15 -8.76 9.26
N TYR A 306 -2.08 -8.80 10.60
CA TYR A 306 -2.96 -8.05 11.52
C TYR A 306 -4.43 -8.47 11.34
N ILE A 307 -4.70 -9.74 11.63
CA ILE A 307 -6.03 -10.33 11.46
C ILE A 307 -6.69 -10.52 12.82
N ILE A 308 -7.87 -9.93 13.00
CA ILE A 308 -8.74 -10.12 14.16
C ILE A 308 -9.91 -11.01 13.73
N VAL A 309 -10.07 -12.14 14.43
CA VAL A 309 -11.26 -12.99 14.32
C VAL A 309 -11.97 -13.02 15.66
N LYS A 310 -13.25 -12.67 15.66
CA LYS A 310 -14.14 -12.82 16.83
C LYS A 310 -15.40 -13.53 16.42
N GLN A 311 -15.42 -14.83 16.72
CA GLN A 311 -16.46 -15.74 16.29
C GLN A 311 -17.81 -15.50 16.99
N SER A 312 -18.89 -15.87 16.31
CA SER A 312 -20.26 -15.74 16.82
C SER A 312 -20.61 -16.85 17.82
N ALA A 313 -21.29 -16.51 18.92
CA ALA A 313 -21.85 -17.53 19.83
C ALA A 313 -22.98 -18.36 19.19
N ASN A 314 -23.51 -17.90 18.03
CA ASN A 314 -24.58 -18.58 17.30
C ASN A 314 -24.06 -19.37 16.09
N GLY A 315 -22.80 -19.17 15.69
CA GLY A 315 -22.18 -19.84 14.54
C GLY A 315 -21.74 -21.27 14.82
N SER A 316 -21.49 -22.01 13.75
CA SER A 316 -20.87 -23.36 13.79
C SER A 316 -19.43 -23.40 13.32
N GLY A 317 -19.02 -22.52 12.40
CA GLY A 317 -17.73 -22.61 11.74
C GLY A 317 -16.53 -22.28 12.63
N GLU A 318 -15.35 -22.46 12.06
CA GLU A 318 -14.04 -22.18 12.62
C GLU A 318 -13.62 -20.70 12.45
N ALA A 319 -12.62 -20.28 13.23
CA ALA A 319 -11.97 -19.00 12.95
C ALA A 319 -11.21 -19.05 11.62
N PHE A 320 -10.66 -20.22 11.30
CA PHE A 320 -10.01 -20.54 10.05
C PHE A 320 -10.37 -21.96 9.63
N GLU A 321 -11.04 -22.10 8.49
CA GLU A 321 -11.11 -23.33 7.72
C GLU A 321 -10.12 -23.24 6.55
N MET A 322 -9.46 -24.36 6.24
CA MET A 322 -8.22 -24.35 5.44
C MET A 322 -8.12 -25.66 4.68
N ASP A 323 -8.33 -25.63 3.36
CA ASP A 323 -8.33 -26.81 2.53
C ASP A 323 -7.60 -26.63 1.17
N THR A 324 -7.60 -27.68 0.35
CA THR A 324 -7.01 -27.72 -1.00
C THR A 324 -7.76 -28.77 -1.82
N GLN A 325 -9.02 -28.50 -2.11
CA GLN A 325 -9.83 -29.18 -3.12
C GLN A 325 -9.30 -28.91 -4.53
N GLY A 326 -9.95 -29.49 -5.53
CA GLY A 326 -9.51 -29.43 -6.92
C GLY A 326 -8.37 -30.41 -7.22
N THR A 327 -7.18 -29.90 -7.56
CA THR A 327 -6.03 -30.74 -7.94
C THR A 327 -4.81 -30.55 -7.05
N ASP A 328 -3.99 -31.60 -6.94
CA ASP A 328 -2.71 -31.57 -6.20
C ASP A 328 -1.58 -30.83 -6.95
N LEU A 329 -1.87 -29.99 -7.96
CA LEU A 329 -0.82 -29.26 -8.72
C LEU A 329 0.00 -28.34 -7.81
N PHE A 330 -0.69 -27.58 -6.97
CA PHE A 330 -0.12 -26.81 -5.88
C PHE A 330 -1.14 -26.70 -4.75
N LEU A 331 -0.66 -26.72 -3.51
CA LEU A 331 -1.48 -26.77 -2.30
C LEU A 331 -1.76 -25.38 -1.76
N SER A 332 -2.89 -25.15 -1.10
CA SER A 332 -3.12 -23.92 -0.35
C SER A 332 -2.21 -23.90 0.87
N LYS A 333 -1.36 -22.87 0.98
CA LYS A 333 -0.38 -22.75 2.07
C LYS A 333 0.05 -21.29 2.31
N PRO A 334 -0.91 -20.38 2.54
CA PRO A 334 -0.60 -18.97 2.74
C PRO A 334 0.26 -18.73 3.99
N THR A 335 0.84 -17.53 4.07
CA THR A 335 1.58 -17.06 5.25
C THR A 335 0.73 -16.08 6.05
N LEU A 336 0.61 -16.28 7.35
CA LEU A 336 -0.13 -15.42 8.26
C LEU A 336 0.79 -14.88 9.36
N SER A 337 0.63 -13.61 9.73
CA SER A 337 1.34 -13.01 10.87
C SER A 337 0.44 -12.10 11.68
N ASN A 338 0.69 -11.99 12.99
CA ASN A 338 0.00 -11.04 13.86
C ASN A 338 -1.52 -11.28 13.85
N VAL A 339 -1.92 -12.45 14.32
CA VAL A 339 -3.33 -12.91 14.32
C VAL A 339 -3.86 -12.96 15.74
N THR A 340 -5.04 -12.41 16.01
CA THR A 340 -5.76 -12.56 17.28
C THR A 340 -7.10 -13.24 17.04
N ILE A 341 -7.32 -14.39 17.68
CA ILE A 341 -8.54 -15.19 17.57
C ILE A 341 -9.26 -15.23 18.92
N ILE A 342 -10.53 -14.85 18.93
CA ILE A 342 -11.46 -15.05 20.04
C ILE A 342 -12.47 -16.11 19.62
N ALA A 343 -12.21 -17.34 20.05
CA ALA A 343 -13.00 -18.50 19.71
C ALA A 343 -14.37 -18.48 20.41
N ASN A 344 -15.44 -18.69 19.64
CA ASN A 344 -16.79 -18.86 20.15
C ASN A 344 -17.52 -19.86 19.26
N LYS A 345 -18.31 -20.75 19.85
CA LYS A 345 -19.12 -21.72 19.11
C LYS A 345 -20.43 -21.97 19.86
N LYS A 346 -21.49 -22.25 19.10
CA LYS A 346 -22.75 -22.74 19.66
C LYS A 346 -22.54 -24.09 20.36
N ALA A 347 -23.50 -24.51 21.18
CA ALA A 347 -23.36 -25.73 21.98
C ALA A 347 -23.34 -27.01 21.13
N ALA A 348 -22.54 -28.00 21.56
CA ALA A 348 -22.42 -29.32 20.94
C ALA A 348 -21.85 -29.29 19.52
N ASP A 349 -20.88 -28.40 19.32
CA ASP A 349 -20.09 -28.26 18.10
C ASP A 349 -18.70 -28.89 18.27
N ASP A 350 -17.83 -28.74 17.27
CA ASP A 350 -16.48 -29.28 17.30
C ASP A 350 -15.56 -28.60 18.33
N GLU A 351 -14.67 -29.39 18.94
CA GLU A 351 -13.84 -28.98 20.09
C GLU A 351 -12.54 -28.23 19.71
N TYR A 352 -12.48 -27.66 18.51
CA TYR A 352 -11.35 -26.88 17.95
C TYR A 352 -11.83 -25.58 17.30
N ILE A 353 -10.92 -24.68 16.92
CA ILE A 353 -11.29 -23.41 16.26
C ILE A 353 -10.48 -23.12 14.97
N LEU A 354 -9.48 -23.94 14.65
CA LEU A 354 -8.82 -23.91 13.36
C LEU A 354 -8.79 -25.33 12.79
N ASN A 355 -9.10 -25.50 11.50
CA ASN A 355 -9.20 -26.80 10.86
C ASN A 355 -8.43 -26.85 9.54
N PHE A 356 -7.29 -27.55 9.53
CA PHE A 356 -6.61 -27.90 8.28
C PHE A 356 -7.16 -29.23 7.76
N LYS A 357 -7.67 -29.25 6.54
CA LYS A 357 -8.20 -30.44 5.87
C LYS A 357 -7.70 -30.52 4.41
N ALA A 358 -8.03 -31.63 3.74
CA ALA A 358 -7.81 -31.88 2.31
C ALA A 358 -6.45 -31.41 1.74
N GLY A 359 -5.34 -31.65 2.45
CA GLY A 359 -4.01 -31.31 1.94
C GLY A 359 -3.57 -29.86 2.11
N SER A 360 -4.32 -29.03 2.86
CA SER A 360 -3.90 -27.65 3.16
C SER A 360 -2.74 -27.57 4.14
N GLY A 361 -1.84 -26.63 3.86
CA GLY A 361 -0.77 -26.18 4.74
C GLY A 361 -0.99 -24.74 5.21
N GLY A 362 0.07 -24.11 5.71
CA GLY A 362 0.05 -22.72 6.15
C GLY A 362 1.19 -22.39 7.10
N PHE A 363 1.61 -21.13 7.08
CA PHE A 363 2.70 -20.61 7.91
C PHE A 363 2.16 -19.56 8.87
N PHE A 364 1.85 -19.93 10.11
CA PHE A 364 1.33 -19.00 11.10
C PHE A 364 2.43 -18.48 12.01
N HIS A 365 2.52 -17.16 12.09
CA HIS A 365 3.47 -16.43 12.92
C HIS A 365 2.72 -15.48 13.87
N ASN A 366 3.27 -15.26 15.06
CA ASN A 366 2.84 -14.18 15.96
C ASN A 366 1.32 -14.24 16.26
N THR A 367 0.81 -15.41 16.64
CA THR A 367 -0.63 -15.68 16.79
C THR A 367 -1.05 -15.79 18.25
N VAL A 368 -2.20 -15.20 18.59
CA VAL A 368 -2.82 -15.28 19.92
C VAL A 368 -4.21 -15.87 19.77
N VAL A 369 -4.50 -16.96 20.48
CA VAL A 369 -5.83 -17.56 20.50
C VAL A 369 -6.35 -17.61 21.92
N THR A 370 -7.60 -17.19 22.11
CA THR A 370 -8.33 -17.31 23.36
C THR A 370 -9.77 -17.79 23.13
N VAL A 371 -10.50 -18.09 24.20
CA VAL A 371 -11.89 -18.54 24.16
C VAL A 371 -12.80 -17.49 24.78
N ALA A 372 -13.88 -17.14 24.09
CA ALA A 372 -14.90 -16.22 24.57
C ALA A 372 -15.55 -16.73 25.86
N ALA A 373 -15.88 -15.82 26.78
CA ALA A 373 -16.45 -16.16 28.08
C ALA A 373 -17.83 -16.83 27.99
N ASP A 374 -18.57 -16.59 26.91
CA ASP A 374 -19.90 -17.12 26.63
C ASP A 374 -19.90 -18.32 25.67
N ASN A 375 -18.72 -18.81 25.28
CA ASN A 375 -18.58 -19.99 24.44
C ASN A 375 -19.30 -21.21 25.04
N ALA A 376 -20.16 -21.83 24.22
CA ALA A 376 -21.04 -22.90 24.66
C ALA A 376 -20.48 -24.30 24.40
N THR A 377 -19.45 -24.44 23.56
CA THR A 377 -18.75 -25.70 23.28
C THR A 377 -17.44 -25.81 24.06
N PRO A 378 -17.19 -26.91 24.78
CA PRO A 378 -15.96 -27.07 25.56
C PRO A 378 -14.77 -27.33 24.63
N LEU A 379 -14.16 -26.27 24.11
CA LEU A 379 -12.94 -26.38 23.30
C LEU A 379 -11.84 -27.09 24.11
N THR A 380 -11.14 -28.01 23.43
CA THR A 380 -10.05 -28.80 24.03
C THR A 380 -8.72 -28.61 23.30
N ARG A 381 -8.74 -28.06 22.09
CA ARG A 381 -7.55 -27.78 21.29
C ARG A 381 -7.70 -26.52 20.45
N CYS A 382 -6.59 -25.91 20.04
CA CYS A 382 -6.64 -24.80 19.07
C CYS A 382 -6.86 -25.34 17.66
N VAL A 383 -5.96 -26.22 17.22
CA VAL A 383 -5.83 -26.66 15.83
C VAL A 383 -6.26 -28.12 15.68
N ASN A 384 -7.02 -28.40 14.64
CA ASN A 384 -7.28 -29.73 14.13
C ASN A 384 -6.59 -29.88 12.78
N VAL A 385 -5.79 -30.94 12.63
CA VAL A 385 -5.20 -31.34 11.34
C VAL A 385 -5.86 -32.65 10.92
N ASN A 386 -6.80 -32.53 9.99
CA ASN A 386 -7.59 -33.61 9.46
C ASN A 386 -6.98 -34.14 8.15
N GLY A 387 -7.13 -35.44 7.89
CA GLY A 387 -6.58 -36.07 6.69
C GLY A 387 -5.09 -36.43 6.77
N ALA A 388 -4.67 -37.47 6.05
CA ALA A 388 -3.28 -37.92 6.06
C ALA A 388 -2.36 -37.04 5.17
N ASP A 389 -2.97 -36.34 4.23
CA ASP A 389 -2.42 -35.32 3.35
C ASP A 389 -1.97 -34.09 4.13
N SER A 390 -2.85 -33.40 4.86
CA SER A 390 -2.47 -32.22 5.66
C SER A 390 -1.49 -32.58 6.79
N GLN A 391 -1.65 -33.77 7.39
CA GLN A 391 -0.71 -34.27 8.40
C GLN A 391 0.71 -34.49 7.84
N ALA A 392 0.86 -34.75 6.54
CA ALA A 392 2.17 -34.95 5.92
C ALA A 392 2.96 -33.65 5.75
N LEU A 393 2.29 -32.49 5.80
CA LEU A 393 2.90 -31.16 5.65
C LEU A 393 3.48 -30.59 6.94
N VAL A 394 3.16 -31.20 8.09
CA VAL A 394 3.61 -30.75 9.42
C VAL A 394 5.13 -30.65 9.48
N GLY A 395 5.61 -29.43 9.71
CA GLY A 395 7.03 -29.10 9.82
C GLY A 395 7.76 -28.83 8.50
N SER A 396 7.06 -28.85 7.36
CA SER A 396 7.59 -28.38 6.06
C SER A 396 6.75 -27.25 5.48
N ALA A 397 5.46 -27.52 5.21
CA ALA A 397 4.50 -26.58 4.62
C ALA A 397 3.33 -26.26 5.57
N LEU A 398 3.30 -26.85 6.76
CA LEU A 398 2.43 -26.48 7.87
C LEU A 398 3.28 -26.20 9.11
N VAL A 399 3.41 -24.92 9.47
CA VAL A 399 4.35 -24.42 10.48
C VAL A 399 3.67 -23.38 11.37
N LEU A 400 3.84 -23.52 12.69
CA LEU A 400 3.37 -22.55 13.68
C LEU A 400 4.57 -21.99 14.48
N ASN A 401 4.70 -20.68 14.55
CA ASN A 401 5.73 -19.99 15.33
C ASN A 401 5.16 -18.81 16.12
N ASN A 402 5.73 -18.54 17.30
CA ASN A 402 5.36 -17.43 18.17
C ASN A 402 3.84 -17.42 18.45
N TRP A 403 3.40 -18.37 19.27
CA TRP A 403 1.97 -18.65 19.46
C TRP A 403 1.58 -18.61 20.94
N ILE A 404 0.53 -17.87 21.30
CA ILE A 404 -0.12 -17.97 22.61
C ILE A 404 -1.31 -18.94 22.53
N GLN A 405 -1.21 -20.03 23.27
CA GLN A 405 -2.16 -21.13 23.28
C GLN A 405 -3.09 -21.01 24.50
N ASP A 406 -4.32 -20.53 24.29
CA ASP A 406 -5.35 -20.41 25.33
C ASP A 406 -6.72 -20.94 24.84
N CYS A 407 -6.77 -22.20 24.41
CA CYS A 407 -7.89 -22.78 23.65
C CYS A 407 -8.75 -23.77 24.45
N ALA A 408 -8.92 -23.54 25.76
CA ALA A 408 -9.80 -24.36 26.57
C ALA A 408 -10.71 -23.55 27.49
N ALA A 409 -11.93 -24.06 27.70
CA ALA A 409 -12.96 -23.39 28.48
C ALA A 409 -12.73 -23.48 30.02
N GLY A 410 -11.82 -24.34 30.49
CA GLY A 410 -11.56 -24.55 31.90
C GLY A 410 -10.53 -23.56 32.46
N LEU A 411 -10.83 -22.86 33.56
CA LEU A 411 -9.85 -22.01 34.24
C LEU A 411 -8.57 -22.78 34.60
N GLY A 412 -7.44 -22.41 33.97
CA GLY A 412 -6.13 -23.03 34.17
C GLY A 412 -5.86 -24.24 33.26
N ASP A 413 -6.80 -24.61 32.40
CA ASP A 413 -6.63 -25.54 31.29
C ASP A 413 -6.43 -24.71 30.01
N ARG A 414 -5.31 -24.94 29.30
CA ARG A 414 -4.96 -24.22 28.06
C ARG A 414 -5.33 -25.01 26.81
N GLY A 415 -5.86 -26.21 27.01
CA GLY A 415 -6.04 -27.20 25.96
C GLY A 415 -4.70 -27.71 25.44
N THR A 416 -4.74 -28.30 24.25
CA THR A 416 -3.56 -28.68 23.47
C THR A 416 -3.44 -27.81 22.22
N LEU A 417 -2.22 -27.62 21.71
CA LEU A 417 -2.02 -26.92 20.43
C LEU A 417 -2.76 -27.62 19.29
N ALA A 418 -2.47 -28.90 19.07
CA ALA A 418 -3.00 -29.67 17.94
C ALA A 418 -3.24 -31.16 18.28
N ASN A 419 -3.99 -31.85 17.43
CA ASN A 419 -4.19 -33.31 17.46
C ASN A 419 -2.98 -34.12 16.96
N VAL A 420 -1.95 -33.46 16.41
CA VAL A 420 -0.72 -34.06 15.86
C VAL A 420 0.54 -33.52 16.54
N SER A 421 1.63 -34.28 16.45
CA SER A 421 2.96 -33.86 16.91
C SER A 421 3.74 -33.15 15.81
N GLY A 422 4.64 -32.23 16.16
CA GLY A 422 5.57 -31.59 15.21
C GLY A 422 5.30 -30.10 14.98
N LEU A 423 4.10 -29.63 15.33
CA LEU A 423 3.77 -28.19 15.35
C LEU A 423 4.27 -27.49 16.62
N ASP A 424 4.37 -28.22 17.72
CA ASP A 424 4.85 -27.69 19.00
C ASP A 424 6.38 -27.45 18.97
N ASN A 425 6.80 -26.31 19.49
CA ASN A 425 8.20 -25.88 19.57
C ASN A 425 8.40 -24.82 20.67
N ASP A 426 9.63 -24.39 20.93
CA ASP A 426 9.97 -23.49 22.05
C ASP A 426 9.27 -22.12 21.99
N SER A 427 8.75 -21.71 20.83
CA SER A 427 8.01 -20.44 20.65
C SER A 427 6.51 -20.54 20.96
N ILE A 428 5.97 -21.75 21.19
CA ILE A 428 4.58 -21.96 21.60
C ILE A 428 4.47 -21.79 23.12
N LYS A 429 3.55 -20.92 23.56
CA LYS A 429 3.37 -20.52 24.96
C LYS A 429 1.95 -20.82 25.41
N ALA A 430 1.79 -21.88 26.21
CA ALA A 430 0.52 -22.22 26.86
C ALA A 430 0.28 -21.34 28.10
N VAL A 431 -0.13 -20.10 27.87
CA VAL A 431 -0.42 -19.06 28.88
C VAL A 431 -1.79 -18.44 28.63
N PHE A 432 -2.33 -17.69 29.60
CA PHE A 432 -3.54 -16.91 29.33
C PHE A 432 -3.22 -15.87 28.25
N ALA A 433 -4.11 -15.67 27.29
CA ALA A 433 -3.94 -14.62 26.29
C ALA A 433 -3.95 -13.21 26.90
N ASP A 434 -4.66 -13.03 28.02
CA ASP A 434 -4.75 -11.77 28.78
C ASP A 434 -5.01 -10.56 27.86
N LEU A 435 -6.05 -10.69 27.03
CA LEU A 435 -6.44 -9.61 26.11
C LEU A 435 -7.02 -8.43 26.90
N ASP A 436 -6.55 -7.22 26.59
CA ASP A 436 -7.18 -5.98 27.04
C ASP A 436 -8.42 -5.63 26.19
N ALA A 437 -9.01 -4.45 26.44
CA ALA A 437 -10.16 -3.96 25.68
C ALA A 437 -9.85 -3.69 24.19
N ASN A 438 -8.58 -3.53 23.83
CA ASN A 438 -8.12 -3.30 22.47
C ASN A 438 -7.82 -4.62 21.72
N LEU A 439 -8.01 -5.77 22.38
CA LEU A 439 -7.61 -7.10 21.92
C LEU A 439 -6.10 -7.28 21.77
N ALA A 440 -5.31 -6.45 22.45
CA ALA A 440 -3.87 -6.64 22.57
C ALA A 440 -3.56 -7.61 23.71
N SER A 441 -2.65 -8.56 23.48
CA SER A 441 -2.24 -9.50 24.52
C SER A 441 -1.29 -8.84 25.51
N GLN A 442 -1.69 -8.82 26.79
CA GLN A 442 -0.89 -8.30 27.89
C GLN A 442 -0.01 -9.37 28.55
N ALA A 443 -0.02 -10.60 28.01
CA ALA A 443 0.88 -11.66 28.44
C ALA A 443 2.34 -11.24 28.20
N PRO A 444 3.27 -11.39 29.16
CA PRO A 444 4.68 -11.06 28.96
C PRO A 444 5.31 -11.79 27.77
N GLU A 445 4.83 -13.00 27.47
CA GLU A 445 5.23 -13.82 26.33
C GLU A 445 4.84 -13.23 24.98
N ALA A 446 3.86 -12.32 24.92
CA ALA A 446 3.45 -11.67 23.69
C ALA A 446 4.50 -10.69 23.16
N VAL A 447 5.45 -10.24 24.00
CA VAL A 447 6.55 -9.36 23.58
C VAL A 447 7.73 -10.22 23.13
N ILE A 448 8.10 -10.08 21.86
CA ILE A 448 9.13 -10.89 21.19
C ILE A 448 10.18 -10.00 20.52
N THR A 449 11.24 -10.61 20.00
CA THR A 449 12.07 -9.94 18.99
C THR A 449 11.29 -9.88 17.68
N ALA A 450 11.45 -8.79 16.93
CA ALA A 450 10.84 -8.63 15.62
C ALA A 450 11.21 -9.80 14.68
N THR A 451 10.23 -10.29 13.92
CA THR A 451 10.39 -11.45 13.03
C THR A 451 11.29 -11.10 11.85
N ASP A 452 12.33 -11.90 11.62
CA ASP A 452 13.19 -11.80 10.43
C ASP A 452 12.61 -12.69 9.31
N TRP A 453 11.90 -12.08 8.36
CA TRP A 453 11.23 -12.79 7.27
C TRP A 453 12.20 -13.46 6.29
N ALA A 454 13.38 -12.88 6.07
CA ALA A 454 14.41 -13.53 5.27
C ALA A 454 14.88 -14.83 5.93
N ALA A 455 15.10 -14.80 7.25
CA ALA A 455 15.44 -16.00 8.00
C ALA A 455 14.32 -17.06 8.01
N ILE A 456 13.04 -16.65 8.00
CA ILE A 456 11.90 -17.58 7.86
C ILE A 456 11.95 -18.29 6.51
N ASN A 457 12.11 -17.54 5.41
CA ASN A 457 12.20 -18.11 4.07
C ASN A 457 13.41 -19.04 3.90
N ASP A 458 14.55 -18.70 4.49
CA ASP A 458 15.74 -19.56 4.51
C ASP A 458 15.51 -20.87 5.29
N ALA A 459 14.76 -20.81 6.39
CA ALA A 459 14.46 -21.97 7.23
C ALA A 459 13.38 -22.88 6.61
N PHE A 460 12.41 -22.29 5.91
CA PHE A 460 11.26 -22.97 5.32
C PHE A 460 11.14 -22.62 3.83
N PRO A 461 11.81 -23.37 2.93
CA PRO A 461 11.81 -23.07 1.50
C PRO A 461 10.44 -23.15 0.81
N GLU A 462 9.43 -23.67 1.49
CA GLU A 462 8.05 -23.74 1.00
C GLU A 462 7.20 -22.54 1.42
N SER A 463 7.73 -21.64 2.25
CA SER A 463 7.04 -20.45 2.73
C SER A 463 6.74 -19.47 1.59
N THR A 464 5.59 -18.81 1.69
CA THR A 464 5.15 -17.76 0.79
C THR A 464 5.40 -16.36 1.34
N ALA A 465 6.12 -16.24 2.46
CA ALA A 465 6.32 -14.99 3.17
C ALA A 465 6.98 -13.95 2.26
N LYS A 466 6.31 -12.81 2.09
CA LYS A 466 6.82 -11.64 1.36
C LYS A 466 7.43 -10.63 2.35
N PRO A 467 8.78 -10.50 2.45
CA PRO A 467 9.42 -9.63 3.44
C PRO A 467 9.04 -8.14 3.30
N ASP A 468 8.74 -7.68 2.09
CA ASP A 468 8.37 -6.29 1.83
C ASP A 468 6.89 -5.99 2.16
N PHE A 469 6.06 -7.04 2.24
CA PHE A 469 4.66 -6.93 2.64
C PHE A 469 4.48 -7.13 4.16
N LEU A 470 5.17 -8.11 4.74
CA LEU A 470 5.00 -8.47 6.15
C LEU A 470 5.85 -7.57 7.06
N ASP A 471 5.20 -6.78 7.91
CA ASP A 471 5.89 -5.94 8.88
C ASP A 471 6.68 -6.78 9.88
N SER A 472 7.90 -6.35 10.21
CA SER A 472 8.72 -6.96 11.26
C SER A 472 8.43 -6.30 12.61
N VAL A 473 7.50 -6.88 13.37
CA VAL A 473 7.05 -6.31 14.66
C VAL A 473 7.43 -7.15 15.89
N PRO A 474 7.77 -6.53 17.03
CA PRO A 474 8.24 -7.22 18.24
C PRO A 474 7.09 -7.72 19.14
N PHE A 475 5.97 -8.17 18.56
CA PHE A 475 4.84 -8.67 19.35
C PHE A 475 4.03 -9.78 18.65
N MET A 476 3.34 -10.59 19.45
CA MET A 476 2.32 -11.56 19.03
C MET A 476 0.92 -10.96 19.11
N GLY A 477 0.04 -11.39 18.20
CA GLY A 477 -1.33 -10.89 18.08
C GLY A 477 -1.45 -9.75 17.08
N ALA A 478 -2.69 -9.39 16.76
CA ALA A 478 -3.02 -8.37 15.76
C ALA A 478 -2.83 -6.93 16.25
N VAL A 479 -2.80 -6.69 17.55
CA VAL A 479 -2.69 -5.34 18.14
C VAL A 479 -1.51 -5.31 19.11
N SER A 480 -0.71 -4.25 19.03
CA SER A 480 0.49 -4.08 19.88
C SER A 480 0.11 -4.02 21.36
N PRO A 481 0.84 -4.74 22.25
CA PRO A 481 0.67 -4.64 23.71
C PRO A 481 0.88 -3.23 24.27
N SER A 482 1.56 -2.33 23.53
CA SER A 482 1.73 -0.92 23.94
C SER A 482 0.42 -0.14 24.01
N GLY A 483 -0.63 -0.59 23.31
CA GLY A 483 -1.91 0.12 23.21
C GLY A 483 -1.83 1.46 22.47
N THR A 484 -0.70 1.76 21.80
CA THR A 484 -0.47 3.03 21.10
C THR A 484 -1.06 3.07 19.69
N ASN A 485 -1.36 1.91 19.09
CA ASN A 485 -1.98 1.80 17.78
C ASN A 485 -3.12 0.76 17.82
N VAL A 486 -4.35 1.24 17.96
CA VAL A 486 -5.59 0.45 17.90
C VAL A 486 -6.20 0.60 16.52
N TRP A 487 -5.55 0.02 15.51
CA TRP A 487 -5.81 0.26 14.08
C TRP A 487 -7.25 -0.07 13.62
N TRP A 488 -8.00 -0.89 14.37
CA TRP A 488 -9.38 -1.25 14.05
C TRP A 488 -10.41 -0.20 14.53
N ALA A 489 -9.99 0.75 15.36
CA ALA A 489 -10.88 1.75 15.94
C ALA A 489 -11.32 2.80 14.90
N GLY A 490 -12.55 3.29 15.04
CA GLY A 490 -13.08 4.42 14.27
C GLY A 490 -13.82 4.05 12.97
N TRP A 491 -13.50 2.90 12.36
CA TRP A 491 -14.06 2.52 11.06
C TRP A 491 -14.82 1.19 11.04
N THR A 492 -14.66 0.38 12.08
CA THR A 492 -15.40 -0.89 12.22
C THR A 492 -16.81 -0.67 12.79
N VAL A 493 -17.72 -1.61 12.52
CA VAL A 493 -19.08 -1.61 13.05
C VAL A 493 -19.08 -1.47 14.58
N GLU A 494 -19.83 -0.49 15.09
CA GLU A 494 -19.82 -0.15 16.52
C GLU A 494 -20.18 -1.37 17.38
N GLY A 495 -19.24 -1.77 18.24
CA GLY A 495 -19.42 -2.87 19.19
C GLY A 495 -19.15 -4.28 18.65
N SER A 496 -18.87 -4.44 17.35
CA SER A 496 -18.54 -5.76 16.77
C SER A 496 -17.26 -6.33 17.39
N VAL A 497 -16.21 -5.51 17.48
CA VAL A 497 -14.92 -5.88 18.08
C VAL A 497 -14.94 -5.67 19.59
N GLY A 498 -15.16 -4.43 20.03
CA GLY A 498 -15.16 -4.00 21.42
C GLY A 498 -15.28 -2.47 21.51
N VAL A 499 -15.10 -1.92 22.72
CA VAL A 499 -14.95 -0.47 22.91
C VAL A 499 -13.46 -0.19 23.08
N PRO A 500 -12.81 0.51 22.13
CA PRO A 500 -11.38 0.73 22.21
C PRO A 500 -11.04 1.60 23.42
N GLU A 501 -10.07 1.15 24.21
CA GLU A 501 -9.45 1.94 25.29
C GLU A 501 -8.12 2.48 24.79
N ILE A 502 -8.17 3.60 24.08
CA ILE A 502 -6.96 4.28 23.61
C ILE A 502 -6.39 5.04 24.80
N ALA A 503 -5.29 4.53 25.38
CA ALA A 503 -4.54 5.30 26.38
C ALA A 503 -4.03 6.59 25.72
N ALA A 504 -4.24 7.73 26.35
CA ALA A 504 -3.67 8.98 25.86
C ALA A 504 -2.15 8.80 25.78
N ALA A 505 -1.60 8.95 24.58
CA ALA A 505 -0.17 8.88 24.38
C ALA A 505 0.51 9.99 25.19
N THR A 506 1.70 9.69 25.72
CA THR A 506 2.45 10.62 26.56
C THR A 506 3.86 10.79 26.03
N CYS A 507 4.47 11.93 26.31
CA CYS A 507 5.83 12.22 25.88
C CYS A 507 6.86 11.17 26.36
N PRO A 508 7.68 10.60 25.45
CA PRO A 508 8.66 9.61 25.81
C PRO A 508 9.80 10.22 26.64
N ALA A 509 10.48 9.38 27.42
CA ALA A 509 11.59 9.82 28.25
C ALA A 509 12.70 10.50 27.42
N GLY A 510 13.14 11.68 27.84
CA GLY A 510 14.12 12.49 27.10
C GLY A 510 13.50 13.67 26.33
N THR A 511 12.18 13.68 26.15
CA THR A 511 11.41 14.81 25.64
C THR A 511 10.75 15.60 26.79
N THR A 512 10.19 16.77 26.49
CA THR A 512 9.45 17.60 27.45
C THR A 512 8.05 17.87 26.95
N GLU A 513 7.03 17.43 27.67
CA GLU A 513 5.64 17.83 27.40
C GLU A 513 5.50 19.34 27.57
N VAL A 514 5.17 20.05 26.49
CA VAL A 514 4.97 21.50 26.50
C VAL A 514 3.49 21.85 26.59
N GLU A 515 2.64 21.06 25.94
CA GLU A 515 1.18 21.10 26.01
C GLU A 515 0.64 19.66 25.87
N GLU A 516 -0.63 19.43 26.20
CA GLU A 516 -1.24 18.09 26.10
C GLU A 516 -1.12 17.58 24.66
N GLY A 517 -0.48 16.42 24.49
CA GLY A 517 -0.24 15.83 23.17
C GLY A 517 0.93 16.43 22.38
N LEU A 518 1.72 17.36 22.94
CA LEU A 518 2.86 17.98 22.26
C LEU A 518 4.17 17.89 23.06
N CYS A 519 5.16 17.23 22.48
CA CYS A 519 6.43 16.88 23.10
C CYS A 519 7.60 17.62 22.47
N GLN A 520 8.22 18.53 23.20
CA GLN A 520 9.41 19.23 22.72
C GLN A 520 10.63 18.29 22.72
N LEU A 521 11.31 18.23 21.57
CA LEU A 521 12.57 17.50 21.41
C LEU A 521 13.75 18.26 22.07
N PRO A 522 14.72 17.56 22.66
CA PRO A 522 15.93 18.19 23.16
C PRO A 522 16.83 18.62 22.00
N ALA A 523 17.63 19.68 22.18
CA ALA A 523 18.56 20.14 21.15
C ALA A 523 19.64 19.11 20.78
N ASN A 524 19.94 18.15 21.68
CA ASN A 524 20.89 17.07 21.42
C ASN A 524 20.30 15.73 21.90
N ILE A 525 20.33 14.71 21.04
CA ILE A 525 19.92 13.34 21.33
C ILE A 525 21.19 12.48 21.34
N GLY A 526 21.71 12.21 22.54
CA GLY A 526 22.97 11.47 22.77
C GLY A 526 22.78 9.98 23.12
N SER A 527 21.56 9.47 23.05
CA SER A 527 21.21 8.07 23.30
C SER A 527 19.96 7.71 22.51
N ASN A 528 19.73 6.42 22.25
CA ASN A 528 18.58 5.98 21.48
C ASN A 528 17.27 6.55 22.04
N LEU A 529 16.43 7.05 21.14
CA LEU A 529 15.15 7.66 21.45
C LEU A 529 14.12 7.13 20.45
N THR A 530 12.95 6.74 20.97
CA THR A 530 11.79 6.38 20.15
C THR A 530 10.74 7.48 20.29
N LEU A 531 10.30 8.03 19.17
CA LEU A 531 9.16 8.94 19.09
C LEU A 531 7.93 8.07 18.84
N ASN A 532 7.07 7.93 19.85
CA ASN A 532 5.83 7.16 19.76
C ASN A 532 4.71 7.96 19.10
N ALA A 533 3.82 7.26 18.40
CA ALA A 533 2.60 7.82 17.84
C ALA A 533 1.62 8.31 18.93
N GLY A 534 0.64 9.13 18.52
CA GLY A 534 -0.42 9.68 19.37
C GLY A 534 -0.06 10.97 20.12
N VAL A 535 1.19 11.44 19.98
CA VAL A 535 1.62 12.79 20.37
C VAL A 535 2.44 13.38 19.22
N ASP A 536 2.40 14.70 19.11
CA ASP A 536 3.20 15.47 18.19
C ASP A 536 4.54 15.84 18.82
N TYR A 537 5.56 16.11 18.00
CA TYR A 537 6.87 16.54 18.47
C TYR A 537 7.19 17.94 17.99
N LEU A 538 7.79 18.76 18.84
CA LEU A 538 8.17 20.14 18.50
C LEU A 538 9.69 20.33 18.55
N MET A 539 10.26 20.81 17.46
CA MET A 539 11.62 21.35 17.37
C MET A 539 11.59 22.87 17.47
N VAL A 540 12.07 23.42 18.58
CA VAL A 540 12.15 24.89 18.78
C VAL A 540 13.42 25.53 18.19
N GLY A 541 14.24 24.73 17.53
CA GLY A 541 15.54 25.03 16.96
C GLY A 541 16.19 23.72 16.51
N ARG A 542 17.45 23.77 16.09
CA ARG A 542 18.18 22.56 15.67
C ARG A 542 18.15 21.44 16.71
N VAL A 543 17.87 20.24 16.25
CA VAL A 543 18.02 18.97 16.97
C VAL A 543 19.14 18.16 16.32
N THR A 544 20.19 17.84 17.08
CA THR A 544 21.32 17.02 16.62
C THR A 544 21.25 15.62 17.23
N VAL A 545 21.24 14.59 16.39
CA VAL A 545 21.28 13.18 16.79
C VAL A 545 22.70 12.64 16.66
N GLY A 546 23.30 12.26 17.79
CA GLY A 546 24.71 11.87 17.87
C GLY A 546 25.67 13.07 17.92
N ASN A 547 26.94 12.81 17.61
CA ASN A 547 28.04 13.79 17.69
C ASN A 547 29.02 13.70 16.49
N GLY A 548 28.69 12.95 15.44
CA GLY A 548 29.56 12.67 14.30
C GLY A 548 29.76 13.85 13.34
N ASN A 549 29.13 14.99 13.63
CA ASN A 549 29.32 16.26 12.93
C ASN A 549 30.52 17.06 13.47
N GLU A 550 31.21 16.58 14.50
CA GLU A 550 32.52 17.11 14.90
C GLU A 550 33.64 16.58 13.99
N GLU A 551 34.80 17.25 14.03
CA GLU A 551 35.99 16.84 13.26
C GLU A 551 36.50 15.47 13.75
N ILE A 552 36.43 14.47 12.88
CA ILE A 552 36.99 13.13 13.13
C ILE A 552 38.49 13.17 12.85
N GLN A 553 39.29 12.59 13.75
CA GLN A 553 40.75 12.51 13.64
C GLN A 553 41.18 11.15 13.10
N GLU A 554 42.43 11.07 12.64
CA GLU A 554 43.06 9.80 12.26
C GLU A 554 43.00 8.81 13.43
N GLY A 555 42.27 7.70 13.25
CA GLY A 555 41.95 6.74 14.31
C GLY A 555 40.47 6.69 14.74
N GLY A 556 39.62 7.54 14.17
CA GLY A 556 38.15 7.47 14.31
C GLY A 556 37.57 8.13 15.56
N ALA A 557 38.39 8.84 16.35
CA ALA A 557 37.92 9.63 17.49
C ALA A 557 37.72 11.10 17.08
N LEU A 558 36.85 11.81 17.78
CA LEU A 558 36.65 13.25 17.63
C LEU A 558 37.87 14.04 18.14
N ALA A 559 38.00 15.31 17.75
CA ALA A 559 39.10 16.19 18.16
C ALA A 559 39.31 16.27 19.69
N GLY A 560 38.26 16.06 20.49
CA GLY A 560 38.31 15.99 21.96
C GLY A 560 38.79 14.65 22.54
N GLY A 561 39.04 13.63 21.70
CA GLY A 561 39.41 12.26 22.09
C GLY A 561 38.24 11.36 22.48
N THR A 562 36.99 11.82 22.29
CA THR A 562 35.76 11.04 22.47
C THR A 562 35.46 10.20 21.23
N PRO A 563 34.85 9.01 21.38
CA PRO A 563 34.36 8.25 20.23
C PRO A 563 33.17 8.94 19.58
N VAL A 564 32.95 8.65 18.29
CA VAL A 564 31.69 8.97 17.61
C VAL A 564 30.56 8.14 18.23
N ASP A 565 29.44 8.78 18.52
CA ASP A 565 28.27 8.14 19.11
C ASP A 565 27.49 7.35 18.05
N SER A 566 26.98 6.19 18.45
CA SER A 566 26.10 5.35 17.65
C SER A 566 24.68 5.43 18.21
N VAL A 567 23.98 6.53 17.91
CA VAL A 567 22.62 6.80 18.38
C VAL A 567 21.61 6.43 17.31
N THR A 568 20.51 5.78 17.69
CA THR A 568 19.36 5.55 16.80
C THR A 568 18.17 6.39 17.24
N LEU A 569 17.68 7.27 16.37
CA LEU A 569 16.37 7.92 16.51
C LEU A 569 15.34 7.07 15.76
N THR A 570 14.45 6.39 16.48
CA THR A 570 13.33 5.64 15.90
C THR A 570 12.08 6.50 15.92
N ILE A 571 11.36 6.56 14.81
CA ILE A 571 10.11 7.31 14.68
C ILE A 571 9.04 6.32 14.24
N GLU A 572 8.00 6.15 15.07
CA GLU A 572 6.87 5.27 14.76
C GLU A 572 6.00 5.85 13.62
N ALA A 573 5.27 4.97 12.92
CA ALA A 573 4.34 5.38 11.88
C ALA A 573 3.27 6.36 12.41
N GLY A 574 2.91 7.35 11.59
CA GLY A 574 1.89 8.36 11.92
C GLY A 574 2.35 9.48 12.86
N VAL A 575 3.64 9.56 13.19
CA VAL A 575 4.17 10.66 14.01
C VAL A 575 4.30 11.94 13.20
N GLU A 576 3.84 13.06 13.78
CA GLU A 576 4.11 14.41 13.28
C GLU A 576 5.26 15.07 14.07
N ILE A 577 6.25 15.61 13.35
CA ILE A 577 7.37 16.39 13.90
C ILE A 577 7.33 17.80 13.31
N LYS A 578 7.07 18.77 14.18
CA LYS A 578 6.85 20.18 13.84
C LYS A 578 8.10 21.00 14.09
N GLY A 579 8.54 21.75 13.09
CA GLY A 579 9.55 22.80 13.20
C GLY A 579 8.90 24.10 13.63
N LYS A 580 9.45 24.77 14.65
CA LYS A 580 8.87 26.03 15.14
C LYS A 580 8.98 27.11 14.07
N THR A 581 7.85 27.61 13.57
CA THR A 581 7.78 28.61 12.49
C THR A 581 8.58 29.86 12.85
N GLY A 582 9.34 30.36 11.89
CA GLY A 582 10.15 31.57 12.06
C GLY A 582 11.43 31.34 12.89
N THR A 583 11.85 30.09 13.06
CA THR A 583 13.12 29.71 13.67
C THR A 583 13.90 28.78 12.77
N PHE A 584 15.22 28.68 12.99
CA PHE A 584 16.06 27.69 12.32
C PHE A 584 15.95 26.31 12.99
N ALA A 585 14.73 25.79 13.06
CA ALA A 585 14.44 24.43 13.48
C ALA A 585 14.79 23.48 12.33
N ASN A 586 15.66 22.50 12.59
CA ASN A 586 16.04 21.45 11.63
C ASN A 586 16.46 20.21 12.41
N LEU A 587 16.42 19.06 11.74
CA LEU A 587 16.87 17.79 12.30
C LEU A 587 18.14 17.33 11.58
N ILE A 588 19.18 17.03 12.36
CA ILE A 588 20.46 16.53 11.84
C ILE A 588 20.74 15.14 12.37
N ILE A 589 20.94 14.18 11.48
CA ILE A 589 21.46 12.84 11.77
C ILE A 589 22.95 12.83 11.45
N THR A 590 23.78 12.76 12.49
CA THR A 590 25.23 12.86 12.33
C THR A 590 25.87 11.50 12.02
N ARG A 591 27.07 11.53 11.43
CA ARG A 591 27.82 10.31 11.07
C ARG A 591 27.90 9.32 12.23
N GLY A 592 27.64 8.04 11.95
CA GLY A 592 27.66 6.96 12.94
C GLY A 592 26.35 6.79 13.71
N SER A 593 25.46 7.79 13.69
CA SER A 593 24.08 7.68 14.17
C SER A 593 23.12 7.34 13.03
N LYS A 594 21.90 6.93 13.37
CA LYS A 594 20.87 6.49 12.43
C LYS A 594 19.52 7.12 12.74
N ILE A 595 18.73 7.30 11.69
CA ILE A 595 17.28 7.51 11.77
C ILE A 595 16.57 6.26 11.27
N GLU A 596 15.59 5.76 12.03
CA GLU A 596 14.67 4.70 11.61
C GLU A 596 13.27 5.29 11.60
N ALA A 597 12.95 6.01 10.52
CA ALA A 597 11.63 6.59 10.27
C ALA A 597 10.79 5.58 9.47
N LEU A 598 10.00 4.81 10.21
CA LEU A 598 9.28 3.64 9.70
C LEU A 598 7.79 3.95 9.55
N GLY A 599 7.46 4.89 8.67
CA GLY A 599 6.08 5.19 8.29
C GLY A 599 5.44 4.03 7.54
N THR A 600 4.12 4.09 7.39
CA THR A 600 3.36 3.17 6.53
C THR A 600 2.52 3.95 5.53
N LYS A 601 2.04 3.29 4.48
CA LYS A 601 1.14 3.88 3.49
C LYS A 601 -0.10 4.53 4.14
N SER A 602 -0.62 3.96 5.22
CA SER A 602 -1.79 4.47 5.94
C SER A 602 -1.47 5.45 7.08
N ALA A 603 -0.21 5.51 7.51
CA ALA A 603 0.25 6.36 8.61
C ALA A 603 1.67 6.86 8.28
N PRO A 604 1.81 7.78 7.31
CA PRO A 604 3.11 8.37 6.97
C PRO A 604 3.64 9.18 8.15
N ILE A 605 4.97 9.31 8.22
CA ILE A 605 5.63 10.24 9.15
C ILE A 605 5.69 11.60 8.47
N ILE A 606 5.29 12.66 9.17
CA ILE A 606 5.23 14.01 8.61
C ILE A 606 6.18 14.93 9.38
N PHE A 607 7.10 15.57 8.65
CA PHE A 607 7.87 16.70 9.11
C PHE A 607 7.30 17.98 8.49
N SER A 608 6.85 18.92 9.30
CA SER A 608 6.19 20.15 8.83
C SER A 608 6.50 21.34 9.73
N SER A 609 5.94 22.50 9.41
CA SER A 609 5.88 23.66 10.29
C SER A 609 4.89 23.43 11.47
N ASP A 610 4.90 24.30 12.48
CA ASP A 610 4.00 24.23 13.65
C ASP A 610 2.69 25.01 13.51
N ASP A 611 2.37 25.46 12.29
CA ASP A 611 1.10 26.05 11.94
C ASP A 611 0.10 25.05 11.35
N GLU A 612 -1.08 25.54 10.98
CA GLU A 612 -2.17 24.70 10.46
C GLU A 612 -2.09 24.64 8.93
N GLY A 613 -1.97 23.43 8.38
CA GLY A 613 -1.94 23.23 6.94
C GLY A 613 -0.62 22.60 6.50
N TYR A 614 -0.42 22.62 5.20
CA TYR A 614 0.83 22.26 4.53
C TYR A 614 1.07 23.26 3.37
N ASP A 615 0.64 24.51 3.59
CA ASP A 615 0.58 25.61 2.64
C ASP A 615 1.47 26.78 3.04
N GLY A 616 2.75 26.48 3.29
CA GLY A 616 3.81 27.46 3.47
C GLY A 616 5.10 27.02 2.78
N ALA A 617 6.04 27.94 2.60
CA ALA A 617 7.41 27.60 2.18
C ALA A 617 8.39 28.40 3.04
N GLY A 618 9.48 27.76 3.44
CA GLY A 618 10.56 28.39 4.20
C GLY A 618 10.22 28.66 5.66
N GLU A 619 9.36 27.83 6.25
CA GLU A 619 8.80 28.08 7.58
C GLU A 619 9.66 27.48 8.70
N TRP A 620 10.35 26.38 8.37
CA TRP A 620 11.39 25.73 9.16
C TRP A 620 12.54 25.28 8.25
N GLY A 621 13.61 24.74 8.82
CA GLY A 621 14.82 24.40 8.08
C GLY A 621 14.62 23.24 7.10
N GLY A 622 14.48 22.01 7.60
CA GLY A 622 14.54 20.80 6.79
C GLY A 622 15.27 19.66 7.52
N LEU A 623 15.54 18.58 6.79
CA LEU A 623 16.27 17.40 7.27
C LEU A 623 17.69 17.37 6.71
N ILE A 624 18.67 17.02 7.54
CA ILE A 624 20.07 16.88 7.13
C ILE A 624 20.60 15.50 7.58
N LEU A 625 21.12 14.71 6.64
CA LEU A 625 21.75 13.42 6.93
C LEU A 625 23.22 13.45 6.55
N HIS A 626 24.09 13.09 7.49
CA HIS A 626 25.52 12.94 7.27
C HIS A 626 25.92 11.47 7.25
N GLY A 627 26.54 11.03 6.16
CA GLY A 627 27.09 9.68 6.04
C GLY A 627 28.61 9.62 5.96
N TYR A 628 29.12 8.39 5.87
CA TYR A 628 30.51 8.05 5.63
C TYR A 628 30.81 7.69 4.17
N ALA A 629 29.89 7.92 3.24
CA ALA A 629 30.10 7.63 1.82
C ALA A 629 31.02 8.66 1.13
N PRO A 630 31.56 8.32 -0.05
CA PRO A 630 32.51 9.16 -0.76
C PRO A 630 31.98 10.57 -1.04
N HIS A 631 32.82 11.58 -0.80
CA HIS A 631 32.60 12.97 -1.25
C HIS A 631 33.75 13.48 -2.13
N ASN A 632 33.48 14.24 -3.21
CA ASN A 632 34.54 14.55 -4.20
C ASN A 632 35.58 15.55 -3.68
N GLU A 633 35.27 16.26 -2.60
CA GLU A 633 36.21 17.13 -1.89
C GLU A 633 37.09 16.40 -0.86
N CYS A 634 36.82 15.11 -0.60
CA CYS A 634 37.68 14.30 0.24
C CYS A 634 39.08 14.15 -0.37
N THR A 635 40.10 14.04 0.48
CA THR A 635 41.48 13.84 0.01
C THR A 635 41.63 12.46 -0.64
N GLU A 636 42.07 12.40 -1.89
CA GLU A 636 42.34 11.14 -2.59
C GLU A 636 43.27 10.22 -1.77
N GLY A 637 42.81 8.98 -1.50
CA GLY A 637 43.53 8.00 -0.70
C GLY A 637 43.58 8.29 0.81
N GLY A 638 42.78 9.23 1.30
CA GLY A 638 42.61 9.51 2.72
C GLY A 638 41.88 8.39 3.46
N THR A 639 41.97 8.42 4.80
CA THR A 639 41.27 7.49 5.71
C THR A 639 40.21 8.16 6.56
N VAL A 640 40.21 9.50 6.59
CA VAL A 640 39.20 10.34 7.23
C VAL A 640 38.85 11.47 6.26
N CYS A 641 37.58 11.85 6.23
CA CYS A 641 37.08 12.99 5.50
C CYS A 641 36.30 13.88 6.47
N ASN A 642 36.45 15.19 6.36
CA ASN A 642 35.73 16.18 7.16
C ASN A 642 35.44 17.35 6.24
N ILE A 643 34.48 17.17 5.34
CA ILE A 643 33.97 18.25 4.51
C ILE A 643 33.06 19.14 5.36
N ASP A 644 33.14 20.45 5.14
CA ASP A 644 32.23 21.38 5.80
C ASP A 644 30.88 21.26 5.12
N SER A 645 29.82 21.04 5.88
CA SER A 645 28.50 20.72 5.34
C SER A 645 27.56 21.92 5.40
N GLU A 646 26.60 21.91 4.48
CA GLU A 646 25.58 22.95 4.32
C GLU A 646 24.81 23.25 5.62
N GLY A 647 24.21 24.44 5.71
CA GLY A 647 23.36 24.83 6.84
C GLY A 647 24.10 25.02 8.17
N GLU A 648 25.42 25.23 8.18
CA GLU A 648 26.25 25.21 9.40
C GLU A 648 26.12 23.88 10.19
N SER A 649 25.91 22.75 9.50
CA SER A 649 25.60 21.45 10.14
C SER A 649 26.81 20.73 10.76
N GLY A 650 28.03 21.15 10.42
CA GLY A 650 29.28 20.58 10.90
C GLY A 650 30.00 19.79 9.81
N PHE A 651 30.74 18.75 10.19
CA PHE A 651 31.55 17.96 9.27
C PHE A 651 30.90 16.64 8.87
N ALA A 652 30.94 16.32 7.57
CA ALA A 652 30.45 15.06 7.01
C ALA A 652 31.46 14.38 6.07
N GLY A 653 30.99 13.36 5.36
CA GLY A 653 31.71 12.63 4.32
C GLY A 653 32.62 11.51 4.85
N GLY A 654 32.98 10.61 3.95
CA GLY A 654 33.90 9.51 4.20
C GLY A 654 34.34 8.80 2.92
N TYR A 655 34.59 7.49 3.01
CA TYR A 655 35.03 6.67 1.88
C TYR A 655 34.33 5.30 1.83
N ASP A 656 33.26 5.12 2.59
CA ASP A 656 32.49 3.87 2.65
C ASP A 656 31.18 3.99 1.87
N PRO A 657 31.14 3.58 0.59
CA PRO A 657 29.93 3.67 -0.21
C PRO A 657 28.77 2.82 0.34
N ALA A 658 29.06 1.83 1.19
CA ALA A 658 28.08 0.95 1.81
C ALA A 658 27.60 1.44 3.19
N ASP A 659 27.97 2.66 3.58
CA ASP A 659 27.50 3.26 4.83
C ASP A 659 25.96 3.34 4.89
N SER A 660 25.42 3.27 6.10
CA SER A 660 23.99 3.28 6.37
C SER A 660 23.67 4.29 7.46
N SER A 661 22.98 5.36 7.06
CA SER A 661 22.42 6.38 7.95
C SER A 661 21.01 6.00 8.47
N GLY A 662 20.54 4.79 8.15
CA GLY A 662 19.27 4.23 8.60
C GLY A 662 18.23 4.07 7.49
N THR A 663 16.95 4.24 7.84
CA THR A 663 15.78 4.01 6.99
C THR A 663 14.83 5.20 7.04
N LEU A 664 14.42 5.70 5.87
CA LEU A 664 13.27 6.59 5.71
C LEU A 664 12.28 5.90 4.78
N ARG A 665 11.10 5.57 5.31
CA ARG A 665 10.02 4.92 4.56
C ARG A 665 8.68 5.60 4.84
N TYR A 666 7.93 5.97 3.80
CA TYR A 666 6.67 6.71 3.89
C TYR A 666 6.83 7.99 4.73
N VAL A 667 7.70 8.88 4.26
CA VAL A 667 8.05 10.15 4.93
C VAL A 667 7.62 11.32 4.06
N VAL A 668 6.93 12.27 4.67
CA VAL A 668 6.58 13.57 4.08
C VAL A 668 7.40 14.66 4.76
N VAL A 669 8.02 15.52 3.97
CA VAL A 669 8.68 16.75 4.42
C VAL A 669 7.98 17.92 3.76
N ALA A 670 7.35 18.80 4.53
CA ALA A 670 6.58 19.92 4.01
C ALA A 670 7.13 21.25 4.53
N GLU A 671 7.10 22.29 3.71
CA GLU A 671 7.25 23.70 4.11
C GLU A 671 8.64 24.10 4.63
N GLY A 672 9.68 23.31 4.32
CA GLY A 672 11.08 23.58 4.68
C GLY A 672 11.68 24.76 3.89
N GLY A 673 12.98 25.03 4.07
CA GLY A 673 13.69 26.09 3.35
C GLY A 673 13.86 27.41 4.10
N TYR A 674 13.92 27.40 5.43
CA TYR A 674 14.03 28.63 6.21
C TYR A 674 15.36 29.37 5.98
N GLU A 675 15.27 30.61 5.49
CA GLU A 675 16.40 31.54 5.28
C GLU A 675 17.00 32.00 6.63
N PHE A 676 18.03 31.30 7.13
CA PHE A 676 18.66 31.59 8.42
C PHE A 676 19.69 32.72 8.35
N ALA A 677 20.19 33.02 7.14
CA ALA A 677 20.99 34.19 6.82
C ALA A 677 20.70 34.61 5.36
N PRO A 678 20.92 35.87 4.95
CA PRO A 678 20.55 36.33 3.60
C PRO A 678 21.09 35.45 2.46
N GLY A 679 20.19 34.78 1.73
CA GLY A 679 20.48 33.78 0.69
C GLY A 679 21.16 32.52 1.22
N ASN A 680 20.81 32.08 2.43
CA ASN A 680 21.21 30.81 3.02
C ASN A 680 19.95 30.18 3.63
N GLU A 681 19.24 29.48 2.77
CA GLU A 681 18.20 28.53 3.06
C GLU A 681 18.86 27.13 3.21
N ILE A 682 18.09 26.09 3.50
CA ILE A 682 18.56 24.70 3.37
C ILE A 682 17.47 23.91 2.66
N ASN A 683 17.81 22.73 2.13
CA ASN A 683 16.88 21.92 1.36
C ASN A 683 15.82 21.26 2.24
N GLY A 684 14.74 20.77 1.63
CA GLY A 684 13.77 19.94 2.32
C GLY A 684 14.47 18.73 2.94
N ILE A 685 15.32 18.07 2.13
CA ILE A 685 16.24 17.02 2.57
C ILE A 685 17.63 17.23 1.96
N SER A 686 18.65 17.46 2.80
CA SER A 686 20.06 17.52 2.38
C SER A 686 20.77 16.20 2.74
N LEU A 687 21.37 15.55 1.73
CA LEU A 687 22.06 14.26 1.88
C LEU A 687 23.55 14.43 1.62
N ILE A 688 24.36 14.43 2.68
CA ILE A 688 25.79 14.70 2.58
C ILE A 688 26.61 13.43 2.81
N GLY A 689 27.18 12.90 1.73
CA GLY A 689 27.99 11.69 1.75
C GLY A 689 27.21 10.49 2.30
N VAL A 690 25.93 10.35 1.96
CA VAL A 690 25.09 9.23 2.43
C VAL A 690 25.32 8.00 1.56
N GLY A 691 25.48 6.82 2.18
CA GLY A 691 25.80 5.56 1.50
C GLY A 691 24.58 4.76 1.06
N ASN A 692 24.82 3.80 0.16
CA ASN A 692 23.77 2.94 -0.42
C ASN A 692 23.25 1.86 0.53
N GLY A 693 23.82 1.75 1.74
CA GLY A 693 23.23 0.99 2.84
C GLY A 693 22.10 1.74 3.56
N THR A 694 21.85 3.00 3.21
CA THR A 694 20.70 3.78 3.69
C THR A 694 19.49 3.50 2.80
N VAL A 695 18.35 3.18 3.41
CA VAL A 695 17.11 2.93 2.67
C VAL A 695 16.30 4.21 2.61
N MET A 696 15.99 4.70 1.40
CA MET A 696 15.08 5.82 1.17
C MET A 696 14.00 5.41 0.18
N GLU A 697 12.78 5.26 0.66
CA GLU A 697 11.65 4.80 -0.15
C GLU A 697 10.36 5.54 0.22
N TYR A 698 9.52 5.87 -0.75
CA TYR A 698 8.24 6.58 -0.51
C TYR A 698 8.47 7.90 0.23
N ILE A 699 9.18 8.81 -0.43
CA ILE A 699 9.54 10.13 0.11
C ILE A 699 8.77 11.21 -0.64
N GLN A 700 8.06 12.06 0.10
CA GLN A 700 7.48 13.27 -0.45
C GLN A 700 8.21 14.50 0.11
N VAL A 701 8.54 15.44 -0.78
CA VAL A 701 8.85 16.82 -0.36
C VAL A 701 7.87 17.77 -1.01
N GLN A 702 7.20 18.57 -0.18
CA GLN A 702 6.13 19.48 -0.58
C GLN A 702 6.46 20.91 -0.17
N GLY A 703 6.45 21.83 -1.13
CA GLY A 703 6.47 23.28 -0.83
C GLY A 703 7.76 23.76 -0.16
N ASN A 704 8.91 23.16 -0.44
CA ASN A 704 10.17 23.68 0.08
C ASN A 704 10.50 25.03 -0.56
N SER A 705 11.04 25.99 0.22
CA SER A 705 11.43 27.30 -0.34
C SER A 705 12.70 27.24 -1.19
N ASP A 706 13.58 26.31 -0.86
CA ASP A 706 14.79 25.98 -1.60
C ASP A 706 14.55 24.63 -2.31
N ASP A 707 15.58 23.82 -2.51
CA ASP A 707 15.42 22.55 -3.20
C ASP A 707 14.58 21.54 -2.43
N GLY A 708 13.82 20.70 -3.15
CA GLY A 708 13.10 19.59 -2.55
C GLY A 708 14.05 18.62 -1.86
N ILE A 709 15.02 18.11 -2.61
CA ILE A 709 16.08 17.24 -2.12
C ILE A 709 17.39 17.57 -2.83
N GLU A 710 18.48 17.55 -2.08
CA GLU A 710 19.83 17.75 -2.65
C GLU A 710 20.82 16.69 -2.19
N PHE A 711 21.59 16.16 -3.15
CA PHE A 711 22.63 15.17 -2.93
C PHE A 711 24.02 15.80 -3.02
N TYR A 712 24.72 15.85 -1.90
CA TYR A 712 26.12 16.29 -1.82
C TYR A 712 27.03 15.06 -1.75
N GLY A 713 27.50 14.60 -2.90
CA GLY A 713 28.26 13.35 -2.99
C GLY A 713 27.46 12.12 -2.55
N GLY A 714 28.17 11.04 -2.21
CA GLY A 714 27.56 9.80 -1.73
C GLY A 714 27.02 8.87 -2.83
N THR A 715 26.38 7.80 -2.38
CA THR A 715 25.91 6.68 -3.21
C THR A 715 24.51 6.21 -2.84
N VAL A 716 23.83 6.90 -1.91
CA VAL A 716 22.46 6.58 -1.49
C VAL A 716 21.53 6.45 -2.69
N ASN A 717 20.59 5.52 -2.62
CA ASN A 717 19.57 5.34 -3.64
C ASN A 717 18.20 5.82 -3.12
N LEU A 718 17.32 6.25 -4.02
CA LEU A 718 15.93 6.61 -3.71
C LEU A 718 14.97 5.92 -4.67
N LYS A 719 13.96 5.23 -4.13
CA LYS A 719 12.84 4.65 -4.89
C LYS A 719 11.54 5.29 -4.46
N TYR A 720 10.63 5.61 -5.37
CA TYR A 720 9.32 6.22 -5.05
C TYR A 720 9.45 7.62 -4.43
N GLY A 721 9.85 8.60 -5.24
CA GLY A 721 10.01 10.01 -4.82
C GLY A 721 8.92 10.92 -5.41
N VAL A 722 8.29 11.77 -4.59
CA VAL A 722 7.29 12.75 -5.01
C VAL A 722 7.73 14.15 -4.59
N PHE A 723 8.03 15.01 -5.57
CA PHE A 723 8.49 16.38 -5.33
C PHE A 723 7.47 17.35 -5.90
N THR A 724 6.75 18.03 -5.01
CA THR A 724 5.58 18.83 -5.37
C THR A 724 5.74 20.27 -4.87
N ASN A 725 5.48 21.24 -5.74
CA ASN A 725 5.40 22.66 -5.39
C ASN A 725 6.65 23.28 -4.71
N ASN A 726 7.83 22.68 -4.85
CA ASN A 726 9.08 23.32 -4.40
C ASN A 726 9.31 24.62 -5.19
N LEU A 727 9.89 25.62 -4.54
CA LEU A 727 10.04 26.97 -5.12
C LEU A 727 11.36 27.17 -5.84
N ASP A 728 12.36 26.35 -5.54
CA ASP A 728 13.57 26.20 -6.35
C ASP A 728 13.62 24.82 -7.02
N ASP A 729 14.75 24.12 -7.00
CA ASP A 729 14.88 22.86 -7.73
C ASP A 729 14.14 21.73 -7.02
N SER A 730 13.51 20.82 -7.77
CA SER A 730 12.84 19.69 -7.11
C SER A 730 13.82 18.63 -6.65
N VAL A 731 14.83 18.36 -7.48
CA VAL A 731 15.91 17.42 -7.21
C VAL A 731 17.21 18.05 -7.68
N ASP A 732 18.15 18.24 -6.77
CA ASP A 732 19.49 18.73 -7.07
C ASP A 732 20.55 17.67 -6.71
N TRP A 733 21.63 17.59 -7.49
CA TRP A 733 22.84 16.94 -7.03
C TRP A 733 24.12 17.71 -7.37
N ASP A 734 25.07 17.57 -6.46
CA ASP A 734 26.40 18.12 -6.57
C ASP A 734 27.48 17.19 -5.96
N GLU A 735 28.72 17.64 -6.03
CA GLU A 735 29.87 17.17 -5.26
C GLU A 735 30.18 15.66 -5.40
N GLY A 736 29.77 15.10 -6.55
CA GLY A 736 30.13 13.77 -7.01
C GLY A 736 29.12 12.66 -6.71
N TYR A 737 27.85 12.98 -6.57
CA TYR A 737 26.80 11.98 -6.31
C TYR A 737 26.73 10.88 -7.38
N GLN A 738 26.64 9.62 -6.95
CA GLN A 738 26.67 8.43 -7.81
C GLN A 738 25.62 7.37 -7.43
N GLY A 739 24.46 7.78 -6.92
CA GLY A 739 23.36 6.89 -6.58
C GLY A 739 22.42 6.52 -7.74
N ASN A 740 21.34 5.83 -7.39
CA ASN A 740 20.27 5.38 -8.28
C ASN A 740 18.91 5.94 -7.82
N LEU A 741 18.14 6.52 -8.73
CA LEU A 741 16.83 7.13 -8.50
C LEU A 741 15.79 6.42 -9.38
N GLN A 742 14.70 5.87 -8.83
CA GLN A 742 13.65 5.21 -9.62
C GLN A 742 12.22 5.52 -9.14
N TYR A 743 11.28 5.66 -10.09
CA TYR A 743 9.87 6.04 -9.85
C TYR A 743 9.77 7.41 -9.18
N ILE A 744 10.12 8.44 -9.95
CA ILE A 744 10.17 9.81 -9.47
C ILE A 744 9.09 10.63 -10.16
N ILE A 745 8.23 11.28 -9.39
CA ILE A 745 7.26 12.28 -9.86
C ILE A 745 7.74 13.65 -9.40
N VAL A 746 7.92 14.56 -10.36
CA VAL A 746 8.15 15.98 -10.08
C VAL A 746 6.98 16.78 -10.64
N LYS A 747 6.31 17.57 -9.79
CA LYS A 747 5.28 18.53 -10.18
C LYS A 747 5.69 19.89 -9.66
N GLN A 748 6.24 20.69 -10.56
CA GLN A 748 6.82 21.98 -10.21
C GLN A 748 5.77 23.01 -9.77
N SER A 749 6.20 24.01 -9.01
CA SER A 749 5.33 25.09 -8.54
C SER A 749 5.12 26.14 -9.63
N PRO A 750 3.89 26.63 -9.87
CA PRO A 750 3.67 27.79 -10.73
C PRO A 750 4.30 29.08 -10.17
N ASN A 751 4.69 29.09 -8.90
CA ASN A 751 5.31 30.22 -8.23
C ASN A 751 6.84 30.09 -8.11
N GLY A 752 7.40 28.92 -8.43
CA GLY A 752 8.83 28.63 -8.34
C GLY A 752 9.64 29.25 -9.48
N SER A 753 10.96 29.33 -9.30
CA SER A 753 11.93 29.64 -10.37
C SER A 753 12.77 28.46 -10.81
N GLY A 754 12.99 27.48 -9.93
CA GLY A 754 13.90 26.37 -10.20
C GLY A 754 13.41 25.38 -11.26
N GLU A 755 14.29 24.46 -11.58
CA GLU A 755 14.12 23.33 -12.48
C GLU A 755 13.55 22.09 -11.80
N ALA A 756 13.03 21.15 -12.59
CA ALA A 756 12.72 19.84 -12.04
C ALA A 756 14.00 19.11 -11.57
N PHE A 757 15.09 19.31 -12.31
CA PHE A 757 16.42 18.83 -11.95
C PHE A 757 17.47 19.92 -12.23
N GLU A 758 18.22 20.28 -11.20
CA GLU A 758 19.48 21.02 -11.29
C GLU A 758 20.64 20.07 -10.98
N MET A 759 21.74 20.18 -11.73
CA MET A 759 22.77 19.14 -11.76
C MET A 759 24.16 19.76 -11.95
N ASP A 760 25.02 19.59 -10.94
CA ASP A 760 26.39 20.13 -10.93
C ASP A 760 27.43 19.08 -10.45
N THR A 761 28.70 19.43 -10.57
CA THR A 761 29.86 18.84 -9.90
C THR A 761 30.86 19.95 -9.58
N GLN A 762 30.60 20.68 -8.50
CA GLN A 762 31.52 21.58 -7.83
C GLN A 762 32.58 20.79 -7.04
N GLY A 763 33.55 21.51 -6.48
CA GLY A 763 34.66 20.92 -5.74
C GLY A 763 35.78 20.38 -6.64
N THR A 764 36.09 19.08 -6.55
CA THR A 764 37.19 18.47 -7.32
C THR A 764 36.70 17.44 -8.34
N ASN A 765 37.50 17.20 -9.37
CA ASN A 765 37.19 16.19 -10.40
C ASN A 765 37.54 14.75 -9.97
N LEU A 766 37.63 14.45 -8.66
CA LEU A 766 37.95 13.11 -8.18
C LEU A 766 36.91 12.09 -8.65
N PHE A 767 35.64 12.47 -8.57
CA PHE A 767 34.53 11.81 -9.25
C PHE A 767 33.46 12.85 -9.59
N LEU A 768 32.81 12.66 -10.73
CA LEU A 768 31.75 13.54 -11.24
C LEU A 768 30.39 13.05 -10.75
N SER A 769 29.46 13.97 -10.54
CA SER A 769 28.05 13.62 -10.29
C SER A 769 27.46 13.05 -11.58
N LYS A 770 27.05 11.79 -11.53
CA LYS A 770 26.48 11.08 -12.70
C LYS A 770 25.56 9.93 -12.28
N PRO A 771 24.52 10.21 -11.48
CA PRO A 771 23.60 9.18 -11.01
C PRO A 771 22.81 8.54 -12.17
N THR A 772 22.20 7.40 -11.88
CA THR A 772 21.21 6.78 -12.76
C THR A 772 19.80 7.19 -12.33
N VAL A 773 18.97 7.63 -13.26
CA VAL A 773 17.55 7.96 -13.04
C VAL A 773 16.69 7.12 -13.98
N ALA A 774 15.72 6.41 -13.43
CA ALA A 774 14.82 5.54 -14.18
C ALA A 774 13.35 5.81 -13.83
N ASN A 775 12.43 5.68 -14.79
CA ASN A 775 10.99 5.82 -14.53
C ASN A 775 10.66 7.19 -13.90
N LEU A 776 10.83 8.25 -14.69
CA LEU A 776 10.69 9.64 -14.27
C LEU A 776 9.48 10.29 -14.95
N THR A 777 8.62 10.98 -14.20
CA THR A 777 7.55 11.83 -14.74
C THR A 777 7.73 13.26 -14.22
N ILE A 778 7.90 14.22 -15.14
CA ILE A 778 7.99 15.65 -14.83
C ILE A 778 6.75 16.38 -15.37
N VAL A 779 6.06 17.10 -14.50
CA VAL A 779 5.09 18.12 -14.84
C VAL A 779 5.73 19.48 -14.59
N ALA A 780 6.20 20.09 -15.68
CA ALA A 780 6.91 21.35 -15.66
C ALA A 780 5.94 22.52 -15.43
N ASP A 781 6.24 23.37 -14.46
CA ASP A 781 5.51 24.61 -14.20
C ASP A 781 6.54 25.67 -13.79
N LYS A 782 6.38 26.90 -14.29
CA LYS A 782 7.29 28.02 -14.00
C LYS A 782 6.51 29.33 -14.05
N LYS A 783 6.86 30.26 -13.15
CA LYS A 783 6.36 31.64 -13.17
C LYS A 783 6.79 32.37 -14.43
N ALA A 784 6.15 33.50 -14.77
CA ALA A 784 6.46 34.24 -15.98
C ALA A 784 7.90 34.77 -16.05
N ALA A 785 8.46 34.75 -17.27
CA ALA A 785 9.77 35.33 -17.63
C ALA A 785 10.97 34.64 -16.96
N ASP A 786 10.85 33.33 -16.74
CA ASP A 786 11.91 32.46 -16.28
C ASP A 786 12.65 31.77 -17.44
N ASP A 787 13.59 30.90 -17.12
CA ASP A 787 14.34 30.12 -18.10
C ASP A 787 13.44 29.12 -18.85
N ALA A 788 13.72 28.95 -20.15
CA ALA A 788 12.85 28.23 -21.08
C ALA A 788 13.11 26.70 -21.14
N TYR A 789 13.69 26.15 -20.06
CA TYR A 789 14.02 24.73 -19.87
C TYR A 789 13.61 24.23 -18.48
N ILE A 790 13.56 22.90 -18.27
CA ILE A 790 13.14 22.31 -16.99
C ILE A 790 14.15 21.32 -16.39
N LEU A 791 15.20 20.95 -17.12
CA LEU A 791 16.36 20.25 -16.58
C LEU A 791 17.63 21.01 -16.95
N ASN A 792 18.57 21.15 -16.03
CA ASN A 792 19.74 21.98 -16.21
C ASN A 792 21.03 21.32 -15.73
N PHE A 793 21.89 20.93 -16.68
CA PHE A 793 23.26 20.48 -16.39
C PHE A 793 24.21 21.68 -16.40
N LYS A 794 24.53 22.20 -15.20
CA LYS A 794 25.23 23.48 -15.02
C LYS A 794 26.73 23.38 -15.27
N ALA A 795 27.42 22.53 -14.53
CA ALA A 795 28.86 22.32 -14.70
C ALA A 795 29.25 20.90 -14.27
N GLY A 796 30.16 20.26 -15.00
CA GLY A 796 30.78 18.98 -14.64
C GLY A 796 29.89 17.74 -14.56
N SER A 797 28.57 17.91 -14.50
CA SER A 797 27.59 16.85 -14.21
C SER A 797 27.22 16.04 -15.45
N GLY A 798 27.10 14.72 -15.25
CA GLY A 798 26.54 13.76 -16.18
C GLY A 798 25.25 13.14 -15.62
N GLY A 799 24.86 11.98 -16.13
CA GLY A 799 23.69 11.25 -15.65
C GLY A 799 23.14 10.27 -16.69
N PHE A 800 22.46 9.24 -16.21
CA PHE A 800 21.89 8.19 -17.06
C PHE A 800 20.37 8.17 -16.88
N PHE A 801 19.63 8.77 -17.81
CA PHE A 801 18.18 8.89 -17.73
C PHE A 801 17.49 7.84 -18.62
N HIS A 802 16.62 7.06 -18.02
CA HIS A 802 15.90 5.98 -18.67
C HIS A 802 14.40 6.09 -18.38
N ASN A 803 13.56 5.83 -19.37
CA ASN A 803 12.10 5.76 -19.19
C ASN A 803 11.52 7.06 -18.58
N ALA A 804 11.77 8.20 -19.23
CA ALA A 804 11.37 9.51 -18.72
C ALA A 804 10.24 10.16 -19.55
N VAL A 805 9.31 10.82 -18.86
CA VAL A 805 8.22 11.62 -19.41
C VAL A 805 8.37 13.04 -18.92
N VAL A 806 8.29 14.01 -19.82
CA VAL A 806 8.18 15.42 -19.46
C VAL A 806 6.98 16.02 -20.15
N THR A 807 6.13 16.71 -19.39
CA THR A 807 5.01 17.52 -19.89
C THR A 807 4.99 18.90 -19.26
N VAL A 808 4.15 19.80 -19.74
CA VAL A 808 4.01 21.18 -19.24
C VAL A 808 2.64 21.39 -18.63
N ALA A 809 2.60 21.92 -17.41
CA ALA A 809 1.37 22.25 -16.70
C ALA A 809 0.57 23.32 -17.44
N ALA A 810 -0.76 23.25 -17.35
CA ALA A 810 -1.65 24.26 -17.93
C ALA A 810 -1.50 25.65 -17.27
N THR A 811 -0.98 25.69 -16.04
CA THR A 811 -0.71 26.88 -15.23
C THR A 811 0.62 27.57 -15.56
N ASN A 812 1.48 26.93 -16.36
CA ASN A 812 2.79 27.43 -16.69
C ASN A 812 2.74 28.77 -17.45
N GLU A 813 3.46 29.77 -16.93
CA GLU A 813 3.49 31.12 -17.48
C GLU A 813 4.74 31.40 -18.33
N THR A 814 5.79 30.58 -18.20
CA THR A 814 7.01 30.70 -19.02
C THR A 814 6.91 29.86 -20.29
N PRO A 815 7.18 30.43 -21.49
CA PRO A 815 7.21 29.64 -22.73
C PRO A 815 8.37 28.64 -22.73
N LEU A 816 8.15 27.45 -22.16
CA LEU A 816 9.09 26.34 -22.24
C LEU A 816 9.25 25.94 -23.71
N THR A 817 10.50 25.78 -24.13
CA THR A 817 10.86 25.42 -25.52
C THR A 817 11.86 24.29 -25.61
N THR A 818 12.51 23.95 -24.49
CA THR A 818 13.58 22.97 -24.43
C THR A 818 13.37 22.11 -23.18
N CYS A 819 13.54 20.79 -23.23
CA CYS A 819 13.51 19.98 -22.01
C CYS A 819 14.81 20.18 -21.22
N ILE A 820 15.95 19.96 -21.88
CA ILE A 820 17.27 19.88 -21.25
C ILE A 820 18.18 21.03 -21.70
N ASN A 821 18.71 21.78 -20.74
CA ASN A 821 19.83 22.69 -20.96
C ASN A 821 21.14 22.05 -20.51
N VAL A 822 22.20 22.24 -21.31
CA VAL A 822 23.56 21.82 -20.96
C VAL A 822 24.50 23.01 -21.13
N ALA A 823 24.86 23.67 -20.02
CA ALA A 823 25.58 24.94 -20.04
C ALA A 823 27.11 24.79 -19.97
N GLY A 824 27.62 23.83 -19.20
CA GLY A 824 29.05 23.60 -18.95
C GLY A 824 29.78 22.87 -20.08
N ALA A 825 30.98 23.33 -20.45
CA ALA A 825 31.78 22.68 -21.52
C ALA A 825 32.25 21.26 -21.15
N ASP A 826 32.39 21.01 -19.85
CA ASP A 826 32.62 19.72 -19.22
C ASP A 826 31.37 18.82 -19.32
N SER A 827 30.18 19.28 -18.92
CA SER A 827 28.94 18.51 -19.11
C SER A 827 28.65 18.21 -20.57
N VAL A 828 28.87 19.18 -21.47
CA VAL A 828 28.80 18.99 -22.93
C VAL A 828 29.70 17.84 -23.41
N SER A 829 30.85 17.64 -22.78
CA SER A 829 31.80 16.59 -23.16
C SER A 829 31.38 15.18 -22.74
N LEU A 830 30.42 15.06 -21.82
CA LEU A 830 29.88 13.79 -21.31
C LEU A 830 28.71 13.27 -22.15
N VAL A 831 28.12 14.09 -23.02
CA VAL A 831 26.94 13.73 -23.82
C VAL A 831 27.23 12.49 -24.68
N ASN A 832 26.36 11.48 -24.55
CA ASN A 832 26.43 10.15 -25.14
C ASN A 832 27.54 9.22 -24.60
N THR A 833 28.26 9.61 -23.55
CA THR A 833 29.25 8.74 -22.88
C THR A 833 28.96 8.54 -21.40
N ALA A 834 28.72 9.64 -20.67
CA ALA A 834 28.38 9.67 -19.25
C ALA A 834 27.22 10.63 -18.94
N LEU A 835 26.60 11.19 -20.00
CA LEU A 835 25.32 11.86 -19.99
C LEU A 835 24.48 11.24 -21.10
N VAL A 836 23.59 10.32 -20.74
CA VAL A 836 22.86 9.42 -21.65
C VAL A 836 21.37 9.51 -21.36
N ILE A 837 20.58 9.47 -22.43
CA ILE A 837 19.12 9.42 -22.36
C ILE A 837 18.59 8.34 -23.30
N ASN A 838 17.59 7.58 -22.87
CA ASN A 838 16.82 6.70 -23.76
C ASN A 838 15.41 6.45 -23.21
N ASN A 839 14.50 6.08 -24.11
CA ASN A 839 13.08 5.87 -23.83
C ASN A 839 12.49 7.13 -23.18
N TRP A 840 12.34 8.18 -23.99
CA TRP A 840 11.97 9.50 -23.52
C TRP A 840 10.74 10.01 -24.27
N ILE A 841 9.71 10.44 -23.54
CA ILE A 841 8.58 11.18 -24.08
C ILE A 841 8.83 12.67 -23.90
N GLN A 842 8.97 13.36 -25.03
CA GLN A 842 9.34 14.76 -25.10
C GLN A 842 8.10 15.62 -25.35
N ASP A 843 7.64 16.34 -24.33
CA ASP A 843 6.49 17.26 -24.41
C ASP A 843 6.75 18.55 -23.63
N CYS A 844 7.81 19.27 -24.01
CA CYS A 844 8.31 20.47 -23.29
C CYS A 844 7.98 21.78 -24.01
N GLY A 845 7.00 21.76 -24.92
CA GLY A 845 6.52 22.94 -25.65
C GLY A 845 5.16 23.40 -25.13
N VAL A 846 4.80 24.65 -25.42
CA VAL A 846 3.52 25.21 -24.96
C VAL A 846 2.41 24.90 -25.96
N GLY A 847 1.47 24.05 -25.54
CA GLY A 847 0.24 23.71 -26.24
C GLY A 847 0.31 22.38 -27.00
N GLU A 848 -0.84 21.75 -27.22
CA GLU A 848 -0.97 20.35 -27.72
C GLU A 848 -0.24 20.03 -29.05
N ALA A 849 0.16 21.06 -29.82
CA ALA A 849 0.81 20.89 -31.13
C ALA A 849 2.31 21.16 -31.14
N ASP A 850 2.91 21.58 -30.01
CA ASP A 850 4.34 21.89 -29.91
C ASP A 850 4.96 21.10 -28.75
N GLN A 851 5.86 20.18 -29.10
CA GLN A 851 6.57 19.32 -28.15
C GLN A 851 7.92 19.92 -27.72
N GLY A 852 8.27 21.12 -28.22
CA GLY A 852 9.55 21.77 -27.97
C GLY A 852 10.73 21.02 -28.59
N THR A 853 11.91 21.24 -28.03
CA THR A 853 13.16 20.51 -28.38
C THR A 853 13.67 19.73 -27.19
N LEU A 854 14.31 18.58 -27.44
CA LEU A 854 14.89 17.78 -26.37
C LEU A 854 16.00 18.52 -25.61
N SER A 855 16.88 19.20 -26.33
CA SER A 855 18.07 19.83 -25.75
C SER A 855 18.51 21.10 -26.47
N SER A 856 19.31 21.91 -25.78
CA SER A 856 19.94 23.12 -26.31
C SER A 856 20.85 22.84 -27.52
N SER A 857 20.91 23.79 -28.46
CA SER A 857 21.56 23.60 -29.77
C SER A 857 23.07 23.35 -29.78
N ASN A 858 23.74 23.47 -28.64
CA ASN A 858 25.17 23.20 -28.46
C ASN A 858 25.50 21.71 -28.31
N VAL A 859 24.49 20.86 -28.05
CA VAL A 859 24.66 19.41 -27.87
C VAL A 859 23.80 18.63 -28.86
N THR A 860 24.08 17.34 -29.00
CA THR A 860 23.26 16.41 -29.78
C THR A 860 23.29 15.05 -29.10
N PHE A 861 22.15 14.67 -28.53
CA PHE A 861 21.94 13.34 -27.94
C PHE A 861 21.65 12.30 -29.03
N ASP A 862 21.87 11.03 -28.71
CA ASP A 862 21.23 9.93 -29.42
C ASP A 862 19.72 9.96 -29.14
N THR A 863 18.92 10.20 -30.18
CA THR A 863 17.46 10.32 -30.07
C THR A 863 16.73 9.12 -30.66
N THR A 864 17.38 7.96 -30.78
CA THR A 864 16.79 6.75 -31.39
C THR A 864 15.54 6.25 -30.68
N THR A 865 15.43 6.46 -29.37
CA THR A 865 14.29 6.07 -28.52
C THR A 865 13.60 7.28 -27.87
N VAL A 866 13.69 8.44 -28.50
CA VAL A 866 13.01 9.66 -28.06
C VAL A 866 11.79 9.90 -28.94
N SER A 867 10.63 10.06 -28.32
CA SER A 867 9.35 10.29 -28.97
C SER A 867 8.85 11.70 -28.64
N ALA A 868 8.79 12.57 -29.66
CA ALA A 868 8.17 13.89 -29.54
C ALA A 868 6.66 13.77 -29.80
N VAL A 869 5.92 13.44 -28.75
CA VAL A 869 4.46 13.25 -28.73
C VAL A 869 3.89 13.85 -27.44
N PRO A 870 2.59 14.22 -27.39
CA PRO A 870 1.95 14.60 -26.14
C PRO A 870 2.11 13.51 -25.08
N ALA A 871 2.47 13.88 -23.85
CA ALA A 871 2.63 12.91 -22.77
C ALA A 871 1.31 12.22 -22.38
N ALA A 872 0.18 12.92 -22.58
CA ALA A 872 -1.17 12.43 -22.27
C ALA A 872 -1.25 11.82 -20.86
N LEU A 873 -0.82 12.59 -19.84
CA LEU A 873 -0.88 12.11 -18.46
C LEU A 873 -2.34 11.83 -18.03
N GLY A 874 -2.55 10.64 -17.47
CA GLY A 874 -3.80 10.23 -16.85
C GLY A 874 -3.97 10.79 -15.43
N SER A 875 -5.04 10.38 -14.76
CA SER A 875 -5.34 10.83 -13.39
C SER A 875 -4.39 10.27 -12.34
N LEU A 876 -3.65 9.21 -12.66
CA LEU A 876 -2.66 8.60 -11.77
C LEU A 876 -1.23 9.07 -12.08
N TYR A 877 -1.05 10.07 -12.96
CA TYR A 877 0.24 10.54 -13.47
C TYR A 877 1.01 9.51 -14.33
N GLU A 878 0.30 8.48 -14.79
CA GLU A 878 0.72 7.55 -15.83
C GLU A 878 0.68 8.21 -17.21
N SER A 879 1.62 7.86 -18.09
CA SER A 879 1.60 8.35 -19.47
C SER A 879 0.73 7.45 -20.33
N LEU A 880 -0.40 7.98 -20.82
CA LEU A 880 -1.31 7.25 -21.73
C LEU A 880 -0.89 7.33 -23.20
N ALA A 881 0.27 7.93 -23.50
CA ALA A 881 0.86 7.89 -24.83
C ALA A 881 1.14 6.42 -25.23
N PRO A 882 0.80 5.98 -26.45
CA PRO A 882 1.05 4.60 -26.89
C PRO A 882 2.52 4.18 -26.77
N GLU A 883 3.44 5.12 -26.98
CA GLU A 883 4.88 4.93 -26.87
C GLU A 883 5.37 4.64 -25.44
N ALA A 884 4.54 4.89 -24.43
CA ALA A 884 4.89 4.67 -23.03
C ALA A 884 4.76 3.21 -22.60
N SER A 885 4.15 2.33 -23.41
CA SER A 885 3.80 0.97 -23.00
C SER A 885 4.37 -0.10 -23.94
N GLY A 886 4.56 -1.32 -23.44
CA GLY A 886 4.97 -2.47 -24.24
C GLY A 886 6.41 -2.41 -24.76
N LEU A 887 7.31 -1.75 -24.02
CA LEU A 887 8.74 -1.75 -24.32
C LEU A 887 9.35 -3.12 -23.98
N ALA A 888 10.61 -3.32 -24.36
CA ALA A 888 11.40 -4.37 -23.74
C ALA A 888 11.82 -3.90 -22.34
N PRO A 889 11.74 -4.75 -21.30
CA PRO A 889 12.30 -4.44 -19.99
C PRO A 889 13.75 -3.96 -20.09
N LEU A 890 14.12 -2.95 -19.31
CA LEU A 890 15.50 -2.45 -19.27
C LEU A 890 16.48 -3.55 -18.83
N ASP A 891 17.57 -3.72 -19.58
CA ASP A 891 18.67 -4.62 -19.22
C ASP A 891 19.84 -3.81 -18.66
N TRP A 892 19.86 -3.67 -17.33
CA TRP A 892 20.88 -2.92 -16.60
C TRP A 892 22.29 -3.46 -16.82
N THR A 893 22.44 -4.77 -17.00
CA THR A 893 23.74 -5.39 -17.30
C THR A 893 24.24 -4.97 -18.69
N ALA A 894 23.34 -4.95 -19.68
CA ALA A 894 23.68 -4.48 -21.03
C ALA A 894 23.96 -2.97 -21.07
N ILE A 895 23.22 -2.17 -20.29
CA ILE A 895 23.45 -0.72 -20.15
C ILE A 895 24.86 -0.48 -19.59
N ASN A 896 25.21 -1.11 -18.47
CA ASN A 896 26.55 -1.01 -17.86
C ASN A 896 27.66 -1.53 -18.78
N GLY A 897 27.38 -2.57 -19.59
CA GLY A 897 28.31 -3.06 -20.61
C GLY A 897 28.53 -2.10 -21.78
N THR A 898 27.52 -1.28 -22.10
CA THR A 898 27.56 -0.29 -23.18
C THR A 898 28.20 1.02 -22.72
N PHE A 899 27.83 1.47 -21.53
CA PHE A 899 28.31 2.71 -20.91
C PHE A 899 29.13 2.38 -19.67
N SER A 900 30.45 2.32 -19.83
CA SER A 900 31.37 1.90 -18.77
C SER A 900 31.42 2.84 -17.54
N GLU A 901 30.81 4.02 -17.64
CA GLU A 901 30.71 5.00 -16.56
C GLU A 901 29.36 5.00 -15.85
N SER A 902 28.43 4.14 -16.29
CA SER A 902 27.13 3.95 -15.64
C SER A 902 27.29 3.39 -14.23
N VAL A 903 26.49 3.92 -13.31
CA VAL A 903 26.41 3.49 -11.92
C VAL A 903 25.14 2.68 -11.64
N ALA A 904 24.39 2.33 -12.69
CA ALA A 904 23.16 1.56 -12.58
C ALA A 904 23.39 0.28 -11.78
N ASP A 905 22.66 0.12 -10.69
CA ASP A 905 22.70 -1.07 -9.83
C ASP A 905 21.60 -2.06 -10.27
N PRO A 906 21.95 -3.20 -10.92
CA PRO A 906 20.97 -4.17 -11.39
C PRO A 906 20.20 -4.90 -10.28
N ASP A 907 20.71 -4.89 -9.05
CA ASP A 907 20.06 -5.53 -7.90
C ASP A 907 19.06 -4.57 -7.22
N TYR A 908 19.16 -3.27 -7.50
CA TYR A 908 18.29 -2.23 -6.95
C TYR A 908 17.22 -1.74 -7.94
N LEU A 909 17.60 -1.53 -9.20
CA LEU A 909 16.74 -0.96 -10.24
C LEU A 909 15.84 -2.04 -10.85
N ASP A 910 14.54 -1.78 -10.86
CA ASP A 910 13.56 -2.66 -11.48
C ASP A 910 13.64 -2.57 -13.00
N ALA A 911 13.40 -3.69 -13.68
CA ALA A 911 13.37 -3.76 -15.13
C ALA A 911 11.95 -3.50 -15.65
N THR A 912 11.61 -2.22 -15.85
CA THR A 912 10.29 -1.81 -16.35
C THR A 912 10.22 -1.86 -17.88
N ASP A 913 9.03 -2.18 -18.39
CA ASP A 913 8.68 -2.21 -19.81
C ASP A 913 7.80 -1.02 -20.24
N TYR A 914 7.82 0.06 -19.45
CA TYR A 914 7.09 1.29 -19.70
C TYR A 914 7.92 2.56 -19.46
N ILE A 915 7.46 3.70 -19.99
CA ILE A 915 8.06 5.03 -19.83
C ILE A 915 7.26 5.85 -18.81
N GLY A 916 7.94 6.45 -17.85
CA GLY A 916 7.34 7.27 -16.79
C GLY A 916 7.41 6.61 -15.42
N ALA A 917 7.00 7.35 -14.40
CA ALA A 917 7.06 6.92 -13.00
C ALA A 917 5.92 5.99 -12.57
N VAL A 918 4.82 5.93 -13.32
CA VAL A 918 3.64 5.11 -13.02
C VAL A 918 3.30 4.28 -14.25
N ASP A 919 2.98 3.02 -14.04
CA ASP A 919 2.62 2.09 -15.11
C ASP A 919 1.41 2.60 -15.90
N PRO A 920 1.48 2.68 -17.24
CA PRO A 920 0.37 3.07 -18.11
C PRO A 920 -0.94 2.28 -17.91
N ASP A 921 -0.90 1.06 -17.37
CA ASP A 921 -2.10 0.26 -17.10
C ASP A 921 -2.80 0.60 -15.75
N GLY A 922 -2.20 1.51 -14.98
CA GLY A 922 -2.69 1.96 -13.68
C GLY A 922 -2.71 0.86 -12.62
N SER A 923 -1.93 -0.21 -12.79
CA SER A 923 -1.86 -1.33 -11.85
C SER A 923 -1.13 -0.98 -10.54
N ASP A 924 -0.25 0.01 -10.52
CA ASP A 924 0.47 0.40 -9.31
C ASP A 924 0.63 1.92 -9.16
N PRO A 925 -0.42 2.65 -8.75
CA PRO A 925 -0.28 4.03 -8.33
C PRO A 925 0.38 4.07 -6.94
N TRP A 926 1.66 3.74 -6.88
CA TRP A 926 2.46 3.59 -5.67
C TRP A 926 2.45 4.83 -4.76
N TRP A 927 2.22 6.02 -5.32
CA TRP A 927 2.15 7.29 -4.58
C TRP A 927 0.81 7.47 -3.84
N ALA A 928 -0.24 6.76 -4.23
CA ALA A 928 -1.58 7.00 -3.72
C ALA A 928 -1.72 6.59 -2.25
N GLY A 929 -2.41 7.41 -1.47
CA GLY A 929 -2.83 7.09 -0.10
C GLY A 929 -1.87 7.47 1.02
N TRP A 930 -0.64 7.92 0.71
CA TRP A 930 0.34 8.36 1.73
C TRP A 930 0.89 9.77 1.48
N VAL A 931 0.85 10.27 0.25
CA VAL A 931 1.18 11.67 -0.04
C VAL A 931 0.11 12.60 0.53
N LEU A 932 0.48 13.86 0.77
CA LEU A 932 -0.44 14.88 1.25
C LEU A 932 -1.64 15.05 0.29
N PRO A 933 -2.89 15.07 0.79
CA PRO A 933 -4.07 15.18 -0.05
C PRO A 933 -4.06 16.44 -0.93
N GLY A 934 -4.31 16.26 -2.22
CA GLY A 934 -4.44 17.35 -3.19
C GLY A 934 -3.13 17.93 -3.73
N THR A 935 -1.96 17.36 -3.39
CA THR A 935 -0.68 17.81 -3.96
C THR A 935 -0.42 17.25 -5.35
N LEU A 936 -0.88 16.02 -5.63
CA LEU A 936 -0.91 15.40 -6.95
C LEU A 936 -2.32 15.48 -7.53
#